data_AF-B9T6C3-F1
#
_entry.id   AF-B9T6C3-F1
#
_cell.length_a   1.000
_cell.length_b   1.000
_cell.length_c   1.000
_cell.angle_alpha   90.00
_cell.angle_beta   90.00
_cell.angle_gamma   90.00
#
_symmetry.space_group_name_H-M   'P 1'
#
loop_
_entity.id
_entity.type
_entity.pdbx_description
1 polymer ?
#
loop_
_entity_poly.entity_id
_entity_poly.type
_entity_poly.pdbx_seq_one_letter_code
_entity_poly.pdbx_strand_id
1 'polypeptide(L)'
;MASLAFTSKLSSLRSASNHNRHGVVACRTRSNLLHLDCKLKSNSISCLKNPQCLGVGVTRAAADVAVDDRVLQNEKAEEGNRVLKVGLICGGPSAERGISLNSARSVLDHIQGEDLHVSCYYIDYELNAYAISPAQVYSNTPADFDFKLESLARQFSSLSEFAEHLAASVDIVFPVIHGRFGEDGGIQELLENYNIPFVGTGSSECRQAFDKYYASIELSKRGFITVPNFLVQGKEADESELFKWFASNRLDPTSGTVVVKPAVAGSSIGVTVAYGVADSLKKAKDLILEGIDDKVLVELFLDGGSEFTAIVVDVGSGFECHPVVLLPTEVELQFHGSADIRENDAIFNYRRKYLPTQQVAYHTPPRFPVDIIKKIRQGASLLFQRLRLRDFARIDGWYLPSSNSAFSSSEGKFGRTDLGTILFTDINLISGMEQTSFLFQQASKVGFSHSNILRSIIHRACLRFPSLASNYNLSDCLPRKSKSLQLTESFSKSEGTRKVFVLFGGDTSERQVSLMSGTNVWLKLQAFDDLDVTPCLLAPSNGQSSDDSFRAVWLLPYSLVLRHTTEEVLDACIEAIEPAQAAFTSHLRSQVTNDLMEGLKKHSWFKGFDIADELPTIFSMKEWIKLAKEIQATVFIAVHGGIGEDGTLQSMLEAQGVPYTGPGVVASKTCMDKVATSLALSHLADLGVLTIKKEVYKKQDLQNMPALEVWHNLTSALQCETLCVKPARDGCSTGVARLRCTEDLAVYVKALEDCLLRIPPNSLSKAHGVIEMPHPPPELLIFEPFIETDEIVVSSKSTCENANRLMWKGHSRWLEITVGVIGTRGSMHSLSPSVTVKETGDILSLEEKFQGGTGINLTPPPTSIVSNEVLDRCKQHIELIANTLQLEGFSRIDAFLNVDSGEVLIIEVNTVPGMTPSTVLIHQALAEQPPVYPHRFFRTLLDLASERISGTAAIALQNVELGFCPSTCSPITWRRERNIIEKTLDGYFSTKVFNERRWG
;
A
#
# COMPACT_ATOMS: atom_id res chain seq x y z
N MET A 1 -28.42 29.96 28.12
CA MET A 1 -28.53 30.98 29.19
C MET A 1 -27.13 31.54 29.45
N ALA A 2 -27.02 32.88 29.54
CA ALA A 2 -25.86 33.72 29.96
C ALA A 2 -24.53 33.49 29.21
N SER A 3 -24.04 34.32 28.29
CA SER A 3 -23.77 35.79 28.27
C SER A 3 -22.90 36.30 29.42
N LEU A 4 -21.70 36.79 29.10
CA LEU A 4 -20.92 37.92 29.67
C LEU A 4 -19.57 37.98 28.88
N ALA A 5 -19.25 38.90 27.98
CA ALA A 5 -19.20 40.37 27.97
C ALA A 5 -17.83 40.98 28.41
N PHE A 6 -17.23 41.76 27.49
CA PHE A 6 -16.47 43.02 27.68
C PHE A 6 -15.07 42.97 28.36
N THR A 7 -14.03 43.77 28.05
CA THR A 7 -13.65 44.75 27.01
C THR A 7 -12.22 45.27 27.31
N SER A 8 -11.47 45.58 26.24
CA SER A 8 -10.54 46.72 26.00
C SER A 8 -9.61 47.32 27.09
N LYS A 9 -8.38 47.65 26.66
CA LYS A 9 -7.76 48.98 26.92
C LYS A 9 -6.71 49.38 25.87
N LEU A 10 -6.86 50.63 25.39
CA LEU A 10 -6.02 51.42 24.46
C LEU A 10 -4.69 51.90 25.10
N SER A 11 -3.66 52.28 24.32
CA SER A 11 -3.35 53.65 23.79
C SER A 11 -1.90 53.61 23.22
N SER A 12 -1.36 54.42 22.29
CA SER A 12 -1.56 55.80 21.77
C SER A 12 -0.76 55.94 20.44
N LEU A 13 -1.30 56.39 19.29
CA LEU A 13 -1.51 57.76 18.75
C LEU A 13 -0.28 58.59 18.29
N ARG A 14 -0.23 58.87 16.96
CA ARG A 14 0.05 60.14 16.21
C ARG A 14 0.72 59.80 14.85
N SER A 15 0.44 60.39 13.69
CA SER A 15 -0.42 61.52 13.25
C SER A 15 -0.41 61.62 11.71
N ALA A 16 -1.54 62.05 11.13
CA ALA A 16 -1.71 62.88 9.91
C ALA A 16 -1.18 62.36 8.54
N SER A 17 -1.75 62.64 7.37
CA SER A 17 -3.10 62.92 6.82
C SER A 17 -2.90 63.30 5.35
N ASN A 18 -3.83 62.89 4.50
CA ASN A 18 -4.32 63.57 3.28
C ASN A 18 -3.67 63.39 1.89
N HIS A 19 -4.56 62.89 1.01
CA HIS A 19 -4.94 63.39 -0.33
C HIS A 19 -4.00 63.16 -1.52
N ASN A 20 -4.42 62.34 -2.51
CA ASN A 20 -5.42 62.66 -3.56
C ASN A 20 -5.11 61.95 -4.90
N ARG A 21 -6.20 61.41 -5.51
CA ARG A 21 -6.55 61.35 -6.96
C ARG A 21 -5.72 60.43 -7.87
N HIS A 22 -6.33 59.37 -8.43
CA HIS A 22 -7.07 59.35 -9.72
C HIS A 22 -6.21 59.86 -10.89
N GLY A 23 -5.96 59.14 -11.98
CA GLY A 23 -6.47 57.88 -12.52
C GLY A 23 -6.18 57.87 -14.04
N VAL A 24 -6.39 56.72 -14.69
CA VAL A 24 -6.75 56.58 -16.13
C VAL A 24 -5.60 56.86 -17.13
N VAL A 25 -5.34 56.16 -18.25
CA VAL A 25 -5.74 54.89 -18.92
C VAL A 25 -4.72 54.67 -20.06
N ALA A 26 -4.53 53.40 -20.44
CA ALA A 26 -4.07 52.83 -21.72
C ALA A 26 -3.53 53.74 -22.87
N CYS A 27 -2.51 53.28 -23.61
CA CYS A 27 -2.65 52.34 -24.74
C CYS A 27 -1.41 52.35 -25.66
N ARG A 28 -1.02 51.16 -26.14
CA ARG A 28 -0.40 50.79 -27.44
C ARG A 28 0.50 51.80 -28.20
N THR A 29 1.67 51.31 -28.63
CA THR A 29 2.09 51.14 -30.06
C THR A 29 3.45 50.42 -30.13
N ARG A 30 3.61 49.35 -30.94
CA ARG A 30 4.35 49.31 -32.24
C ARG A 30 5.79 49.88 -32.13
N SER A 31 6.85 49.27 -32.62
CA SER A 31 7.06 48.29 -33.70
C SER A 31 8.57 48.20 -33.95
N ASN A 32 9.04 47.09 -34.53
CA ASN A 32 10.11 47.02 -35.55
C ASN A 32 11.54 47.44 -35.12
N LEU A 33 12.65 46.88 -35.59
CA LEU A 33 13.05 45.76 -36.45
C LEU A 33 14.59 45.92 -36.54
N LEU A 34 15.30 44.84 -36.89
CA LEU A 34 16.65 44.80 -37.50
C LEU A 34 17.85 44.95 -36.53
N HIS A 35 18.56 43.86 -36.28
CA HIS A 35 19.72 43.36 -37.07
C HIS A 35 20.95 44.28 -36.95
N LEU A 36 22.01 43.79 -36.28
CA LEU A 36 23.19 43.31 -37.00
C LEU A 36 24.17 42.57 -36.09
N ASP A 37 24.74 41.52 -36.67
CA ASP A 37 25.87 40.72 -36.23
C ASP A 37 27.11 41.55 -35.86
N CYS A 38 27.91 41.06 -34.90
CA CYS A 38 29.21 40.48 -35.25
C CYS A 38 30.01 39.97 -34.03
N LYS A 39 30.26 38.66 -34.07
CA LYS A 39 31.58 38.02 -34.08
C LYS A 39 32.61 38.38 -32.99
N LEU A 40 32.91 37.32 -32.24
CA LEU A 40 34.25 36.72 -32.06
C LEU A 40 35.35 37.61 -31.44
N LYS A 41 35.80 37.25 -30.24
CA LYS A 41 36.99 36.40 -30.07
C LYS A 41 37.32 36.16 -28.60
N SER A 42 37.69 34.91 -28.37
CA SER A 42 38.48 34.37 -27.27
C SER A 42 39.70 35.22 -26.91
N ASN A 43 40.00 35.35 -25.61
CA ASN A 43 41.17 34.68 -25.04
C ASN A 43 41.25 34.86 -23.51
N SER A 44 41.54 33.72 -22.89
CA SER A 44 42.11 33.50 -21.57
C SER A 44 43.32 34.39 -21.26
N ILE A 45 43.50 34.79 -19.99
CA ILE A 45 44.60 34.34 -19.11
C ILE A 45 44.39 34.86 -17.67
N SER A 46 44.85 34.00 -16.77
CA SER A 46 44.83 33.87 -15.31
C SER A 46 45.22 35.04 -14.38
N CYS A 47 44.78 34.84 -13.12
CA CYS A 47 45.50 35.03 -11.83
C CYS A 47 45.27 36.33 -11.03
N LEU A 48 44.48 36.26 -9.93
CA LEU A 48 44.99 36.12 -8.54
C LEU A 48 43.91 36.35 -7.44
N LYS A 49 43.91 35.42 -6.48
CA LYS A 49 43.66 35.55 -5.02
C LYS A 49 42.24 35.67 -4.44
N ASN A 50 41.90 34.61 -3.69
CA ASN A 50 40.95 34.51 -2.57
C ASN A 50 40.99 35.70 -1.58
N PRO A 51 39.89 35.91 -0.84
CA PRO A 51 39.82 35.37 0.51
C PRO A 51 38.58 34.50 0.78
N GLN A 52 38.73 33.68 1.81
CA GLN A 52 37.85 32.63 2.30
C GLN A 52 36.47 33.14 2.75
N CYS A 53 35.43 32.38 2.40
CA CYS A 53 34.23 32.24 3.22
C CYS A 53 33.89 30.74 3.28
N LEU A 54 34.00 30.18 4.49
CA LEU A 54 33.62 28.80 4.80
C LEU A 54 32.09 28.67 4.75
N GLY A 55 31.60 28.05 3.68
CA GLY A 55 30.28 27.42 3.62
C GLY A 55 30.50 25.92 3.49
N VAL A 56 30.04 25.15 4.49
CA VAL A 56 30.12 23.69 4.50
C VAL A 56 29.24 23.15 3.37
N GLY A 57 29.89 22.74 2.27
CA GLY A 57 29.23 22.07 1.16
C GLY A 57 28.87 20.65 1.55
N VAL A 58 27.58 20.33 1.51
CA VAL A 58 27.09 18.94 1.55
C VAL A 58 27.62 18.23 0.32
N THR A 59 28.44 17.20 0.51
CA THR A 59 28.86 16.28 -0.55
C THR A 59 27.63 15.53 -1.04
N ARG A 60 27.14 15.89 -2.23
CA ARG A 60 26.14 15.13 -2.98
C ARG A 60 26.72 13.73 -3.27
N ALA A 61 26.16 12.70 -2.64
CA ALA A 61 26.30 11.35 -3.12
C ALA A 61 25.54 11.29 -4.45
N ALA A 62 26.27 11.25 -5.57
CA ALA A 62 25.69 11.01 -6.87
C ALA A 62 25.16 9.57 -6.89
N ALA A 63 23.89 9.39 -6.54
CA ALA A 63 23.13 8.31 -7.14
C ALA A 63 23.07 8.67 -8.63
N ASP A 64 23.75 7.90 -9.47
CA ASP A 64 23.59 7.99 -10.92
C ASP A 64 22.09 7.81 -11.20
N VAL A 65 21.38 8.92 -11.40
CA VAL A 65 20.13 8.93 -12.16
C VAL A 65 20.56 8.55 -13.55
N ALA A 66 20.73 7.26 -13.79
CA ALA A 66 20.90 6.67 -15.09
C ALA A 66 19.57 6.88 -15.83
N VAL A 67 19.33 8.12 -16.26
CA VAL A 67 18.85 8.31 -17.63
C VAL A 67 19.96 7.67 -18.44
N ASP A 68 19.70 6.48 -18.95
CA ASP A 68 20.69 5.71 -19.71
C ASP A 68 20.94 6.41 -21.05
N ASP A 69 21.62 7.56 -20.99
CA ASP A 69 22.09 8.34 -22.13
C ASP A 69 23.17 7.57 -22.92
N ARG A 70 23.59 6.39 -22.43
CA ARG A 70 24.57 5.52 -23.09
C ARG A 70 23.97 4.61 -24.17
N VAL A 71 22.66 4.64 -24.41
CA VAL A 71 22.05 3.98 -25.58
C VAL A 71 21.98 4.91 -26.80
N LEU A 72 22.32 6.19 -26.67
CA LEU A 72 22.16 7.18 -27.76
C LEU A 72 23.30 7.23 -28.79
N GLN A 73 24.32 6.36 -28.72
CA GLN A 73 25.37 6.29 -29.73
C GLN A 73 25.86 4.86 -29.95
N ASN A 74 25.09 4.06 -30.71
CA ASN A 74 25.58 3.09 -31.70
C ASN A 74 24.47 2.10 -32.11
N GLU A 75 23.56 2.49 -33.01
CA GLU A 75 22.86 1.48 -33.82
C GLU A 75 22.73 1.98 -35.25
N LYS A 76 23.77 1.69 -36.05
CA LYS A 76 23.59 1.47 -37.48
C LYS A 76 23.03 0.06 -37.63
N ALA A 77 21.74 -0.02 -37.96
CA ALA A 77 21.08 -1.10 -38.70
C ALA A 77 21.59 -2.53 -38.43
N GLU A 78 20.98 -3.19 -37.45
CA GLU A 78 20.61 -4.61 -37.54
C GLU A 78 19.12 -4.71 -37.17
N GLU A 79 18.32 -5.43 -37.97
CA GLU A 79 16.88 -5.66 -37.74
C GLU A 79 16.67 -6.53 -36.48
N GLY A 80 16.76 -5.92 -35.31
CA GLY A 80 16.42 -6.48 -34.00
C GLY A 80 15.18 -5.82 -33.41
N ASN A 81 14.41 -6.55 -32.60
CA ASN A 81 13.17 -6.09 -31.96
C ASN A 81 13.38 -4.78 -31.19
N ARG A 82 12.70 -3.71 -31.60
CA ARG A 82 12.75 -2.40 -30.90
C ARG A 82 11.95 -2.48 -29.60
N VAL A 83 12.63 -2.25 -28.48
CA VAL A 83 12.02 -2.16 -27.13
C VAL A 83 11.10 -0.94 -27.06
N LEU A 84 9.85 -1.11 -26.62
CA LEU A 84 8.89 -0.03 -26.42
C LEU A 84 9.27 0.80 -25.19
N LYS A 85 9.48 2.11 -25.36
CA LYS A 85 9.79 3.03 -24.27
C LYS A 85 8.52 3.69 -23.74
N VAL A 86 8.16 3.38 -22.50
CA VAL A 86 6.96 3.93 -21.84
C VAL A 86 7.36 4.95 -20.77
N GLY A 87 6.84 6.17 -20.86
CA GLY A 87 6.95 7.19 -19.81
C GLY A 87 5.82 7.06 -18.80
N LEU A 88 6.09 6.58 -17.60
CA LEU A 88 5.12 6.47 -16.51
C LEU A 88 5.12 7.78 -15.70
N ILE A 89 3.99 8.50 -15.69
CA ILE A 89 3.86 9.77 -14.95
C ILE A 89 2.92 9.58 -13.77
N CYS A 90 3.35 9.93 -12.56
CA CYS A 90 2.56 9.90 -11.35
C CYS A 90 2.66 11.20 -10.54
N GLY A 91 1.94 11.29 -9.42
CA GLY A 91 1.85 12.46 -8.57
C GLY A 91 0.58 13.27 -8.81
N GLY A 92 0.73 14.59 -8.95
CA GLY A 92 -0.32 15.56 -9.23
C GLY A 92 -0.71 16.44 -8.03
N PRO A 93 -1.49 17.50 -8.25
CA PRO A 93 -1.90 18.45 -7.21
C PRO A 93 -3.08 17.99 -6.36
N SER A 94 -3.70 16.85 -6.70
CA SER A 94 -4.84 16.30 -5.97
C SER A 94 -4.41 15.69 -4.63
N ALA A 95 -5.33 15.67 -3.64
CA ALA A 95 -5.16 14.88 -2.43
C ALA A 95 -5.08 13.36 -2.71
N GLU A 96 -5.46 12.91 -3.91
CA GLU A 96 -5.35 11.51 -4.37
C GLU A 96 -3.93 11.11 -4.82
N ARG A 97 -2.95 11.99 -4.62
CA ARG A 97 -1.53 11.77 -4.96
C ARG A 97 -0.96 10.46 -4.40
N GLY A 98 -1.38 10.03 -3.21
CA GLY A 98 -1.00 8.73 -2.65
C GLY A 98 -1.50 7.54 -3.48
N ILE A 99 -2.73 7.62 -4.01
CA ILE A 99 -3.30 6.60 -4.91
C ILE A 99 -2.53 6.56 -6.23
N SER A 100 -2.12 7.73 -6.73
CA SER A 100 -1.28 7.84 -7.93
C SER A 100 0.06 7.13 -7.77
N LEU A 101 0.75 7.32 -6.64
CA LEU A 101 2.01 6.63 -6.36
C LEU A 101 1.83 5.11 -6.26
N ASN A 102 0.79 4.64 -5.56
CA ASN A 102 0.50 3.20 -5.45
C ASN A 102 0.13 2.57 -6.79
N SER A 103 -0.65 3.28 -7.61
CA SER A 103 -1.02 2.86 -8.96
C SER A 103 0.22 2.78 -9.86
N ALA A 104 1.11 3.78 -9.80
CA ALA A 104 2.35 3.80 -10.58
C ALA A 104 3.29 2.65 -10.19
N ARG A 105 3.43 2.36 -8.89
CA ARG A 105 4.18 1.21 -8.40
C ARG A 105 3.67 -0.09 -9.02
N SER A 106 2.36 -0.32 -8.90
CA SER A 106 1.72 -1.51 -9.46
C SER A 106 1.88 -1.59 -10.98
N VAL A 107 1.74 -0.49 -11.72
CA VAL A 107 1.96 -0.47 -13.17
C VAL A 107 3.39 -0.87 -13.50
N LEU A 108 4.38 -0.20 -12.89
CA LEU A 108 5.81 -0.49 -13.06
C LEU A 108 6.13 -1.97 -12.82
N ASP A 109 5.57 -2.52 -11.73
CA ASP A 109 5.78 -3.90 -11.31
C ASP A 109 5.31 -4.96 -12.31
N HIS A 110 4.31 -4.62 -13.15
CA HIS A 110 3.63 -5.58 -14.02
C HIS A 110 3.90 -5.38 -15.51
N ILE A 111 4.36 -4.20 -15.95
CA ILE A 111 4.60 -3.93 -17.39
C ILE A 111 6.06 -4.06 -17.80
N GLN A 112 7.01 -3.83 -16.89
CA GLN A 112 8.45 -3.90 -17.18
C GLN A 112 8.82 -5.30 -17.72
N GLY A 113 9.57 -5.36 -18.82
CA GLY A 113 9.97 -6.61 -19.47
C GLY A 113 11.13 -6.43 -20.45
N GLU A 114 11.54 -7.50 -21.13
CA GLU A 114 12.59 -7.45 -22.16
C GLU A 114 12.16 -6.62 -23.38
N ASP A 115 10.85 -6.55 -23.63
CA ASP A 115 10.21 -5.87 -24.75
C ASP A 115 9.70 -4.46 -24.42
N LEU A 116 9.68 -4.08 -23.13
CA LEU A 116 9.12 -2.81 -22.64
C LEU A 116 9.98 -2.23 -21.53
N HIS A 117 10.51 -1.03 -21.79
CA HIS A 117 11.29 -0.24 -20.83
C HIS A 117 10.47 0.92 -20.26
N VAL A 118 10.43 1.06 -18.93
CA VAL A 118 9.69 2.14 -18.25
C VAL A 118 10.64 3.21 -17.71
N SER A 119 10.40 4.46 -18.12
CA SER A 119 11.01 5.65 -17.51
C SER A 119 9.98 6.31 -16.59
N CYS A 120 10.37 6.66 -15.36
CA CYS A 120 9.44 7.18 -14.35
C CYS A 120 9.57 8.70 -14.17
N TYR A 121 8.44 9.37 -14.04
CA TYR A 121 8.34 10.81 -13.85
C TYR A 121 7.32 11.15 -12.76
N TYR A 122 7.57 12.23 -12.03
CA TYR A 122 6.70 12.72 -10.98
C TYR A 122 6.33 14.17 -11.18
N ILE A 123 5.10 14.51 -10.83
CA ILE A 123 4.58 15.88 -10.80
C ILE A 123 4.15 16.19 -9.37
N ASP A 124 4.69 17.25 -8.78
CA ASP A 124 4.38 17.62 -7.40
C ASP A 124 3.05 18.40 -7.29
N TYR A 125 2.75 18.87 -6.08
CA TYR A 125 1.52 19.61 -5.82
C TYR A 125 1.50 21.03 -6.42
N GLU A 126 2.66 21.57 -6.80
CA GLU A 126 2.83 22.88 -7.43
C GLU A 126 2.95 22.77 -8.96
N LEU A 127 2.81 21.55 -9.51
CA LEU A 127 2.97 21.21 -10.92
C LEU A 127 4.42 21.32 -11.43
N ASN A 128 5.41 21.21 -10.55
CA ASN A 128 6.79 21.00 -10.96
C ASN A 128 6.98 19.54 -11.38
N ALA A 129 7.69 19.33 -12.49
CA ALA A 129 7.97 18.00 -13.02
C ALA A 129 9.40 17.54 -12.70
N TYR A 130 9.54 16.23 -12.45
CA TYR A 130 10.79 15.59 -12.06
C TYR A 130 10.98 14.27 -12.82
N ALA A 131 12.20 14.00 -13.28
CA ALA A 131 12.62 12.65 -13.64
C ALA A 131 13.10 11.91 -12.39
N ILE A 132 12.59 10.70 -12.18
CA ILE A 132 12.84 9.89 -10.99
C ILE A 132 13.31 8.48 -11.37
N SER A 133 14.08 7.86 -10.48
CA SER A 133 14.43 6.44 -10.61
C SER A 133 13.22 5.54 -10.29
N PRO A 134 13.15 4.33 -10.86
CA PRO A 134 12.12 3.35 -10.50
C PRO A 134 12.10 3.03 -8.98
N ALA A 135 13.25 3.09 -8.31
CA ALA A 135 13.36 2.88 -6.86
C ALA A 135 12.56 3.92 -6.05
N GLN A 136 12.48 5.18 -6.51
CA GLN A 136 11.78 6.24 -5.77
C GLN A 136 10.26 6.03 -5.74
N VAL A 137 9.68 5.33 -6.71
CA VAL A 137 8.23 4.99 -6.76
C VAL A 137 7.80 4.12 -5.55
N TYR A 138 8.76 3.48 -4.88
CA TYR A 138 8.49 2.66 -3.69
C TYR A 138 8.39 3.45 -2.38
N SER A 139 8.58 4.79 -2.40
CA SER A 139 8.45 5.63 -1.18
C SER A 139 7.11 5.46 -0.47
N ASN A 140 7.10 5.68 0.86
CA ASN A 140 5.97 5.27 1.72
C ASN A 140 4.77 6.23 1.62
N THR A 141 5.04 7.55 1.64
CA THR A 141 4.03 8.62 1.58
C THR A 141 4.38 9.64 0.51
N PRO A 142 3.41 10.44 0.03
CA PRO A 142 3.73 11.62 -0.77
C PRO A 142 4.70 12.58 -0.06
N ALA A 143 4.62 12.69 1.27
CA ALA A 143 5.55 13.52 2.05
C ALA A 143 6.98 12.95 2.08
N ASP A 144 7.13 11.62 2.26
CA ASP A 144 8.42 10.92 2.15
C ASP A 144 9.02 11.10 0.75
N PHE A 145 8.16 11.03 -0.27
CA PHE A 145 8.54 11.23 -1.65
C PHE A 145 9.02 12.66 -1.92
N ASP A 146 8.23 13.67 -1.54
CA ASP A 146 8.56 15.09 -1.73
C ASP A 146 9.86 15.46 -1.00
N PHE A 147 10.09 14.92 0.20
CA PHE A 147 11.35 15.09 0.92
C PHE A 147 12.56 14.53 0.15
N LYS A 148 12.40 13.36 -0.48
CA LYS A 148 13.47 12.70 -1.24
C LYS A 148 13.75 13.37 -2.60
N LEU A 149 12.76 14.05 -3.21
CA LEU A 149 12.89 14.70 -4.51
C LEU A 149 14.06 15.69 -4.59
N GLU A 150 14.23 16.55 -3.57
CA GLU A 150 15.26 17.60 -3.57
C GLU A 150 16.69 17.06 -3.69
N SER A 151 16.92 15.81 -3.24
CA SER A 151 18.25 15.21 -3.18
C SER A 151 18.53 14.21 -4.30
N LEU A 152 17.49 13.57 -4.86
CA LEU A 152 17.64 12.41 -5.76
C LEU A 152 17.02 12.60 -7.15
N ALA A 153 16.17 13.61 -7.36
CA ALA A 153 15.47 13.78 -8.63
C ALA A 153 16.04 14.91 -9.48
N ARG A 154 15.89 14.79 -10.81
CA ARG A 154 16.22 15.87 -11.75
C ARG A 154 14.95 16.65 -12.04
N GLN A 155 14.86 17.87 -11.49
CA GLN A 155 13.77 18.79 -11.77
C GLN A 155 13.90 19.39 -13.17
N PHE A 156 12.78 19.53 -13.88
CA PHE A 156 12.68 20.29 -15.12
C PHE A 156 12.36 21.76 -14.81
N SER A 157 12.90 22.69 -15.59
CA SER A 157 12.69 24.13 -15.38
C SER A 157 11.26 24.58 -15.66
N SER A 158 10.53 23.81 -16.48
CA SER A 158 9.12 24.06 -16.82
C SER A 158 8.45 22.78 -17.32
N LEU A 159 7.10 22.78 -17.32
CA LEU A 159 6.31 21.72 -17.97
C LEU A 159 6.57 21.62 -19.49
N SER A 160 6.97 22.72 -20.12
CA SER A 160 7.37 22.72 -21.54
C SER A 160 8.65 21.92 -21.77
N GLU A 161 9.71 22.18 -20.98
CA GLU A 161 10.95 21.40 -21.06
C GLU A 161 10.70 19.91 -20.75
N PHE A 162 9.83 19.63 -19.77
CA PHE A 162 9.41 18.28 -19.46
C PHE A 162 8.73 17.59 -20.66
N ALA A 163 7.79 18.27 -21.33
CA ALA A 163 7.14 17.73 -22.51
C ALA A 163 8.11 17.53 -23.68
N GLU A 164 9.03 18.47 -23.93
CA GLU A 164 10.10 18.30 -24.92
C GLU A 164 10.99 17.09 -24.63
N HIS A 165 11.34 16.88 -23.35
CA HIS A 165 12.07 15.69 -22.92
C HIS A 165 11.28 14.41 -23.18
N LEU A 166 9.99 14.35 -22.82
CA LEU A 166 9.14 13.19 -23.08
C LEU A 166 9.07 12.88 -24.58
N ALA A 167 8.84 13.89 -25.41
CA ALA A 167 8.77 13.74 -26.87
C ALA A 167 10.07 13.17 -27.48
N ALA A 168 11.22 13.41 -26.83
CA ALA A 168 12.52 12.91 -27.28
C ALA A 168 12.90 11.54 -26.68
N SER A 169 12.37 11.17 -25.51
CA SER A 169 12.87 10.05 -24.70
C SER A 169 11.96 8.83 -24.66
N VAL A 170 10.65 8.99 -24.88
CA VAL A 170 9.67 7.90 -24.79
C VAL A 170 8.85 7.76 -26.07
N ASP A 171 8.33 6.56 -26.33
CA ASP A 171 7.45 6.29 -27.47
C ASP A 171 5.98 6.58 -27.11
N ILE A 172 5.58 6.31 -25.86
CA ILE A 172 4.23 6.54 -25.35
C ILE A 172 4.27 6.87 -23.85
N VAL A 173 3.35 7.70 -23.39
CA VAL A 173 3.19 8.05 -21.97
C VAL A 173 2.00 7.29 -21.36
N PHE A 174 2.17 6.73 -20.17
CA PHE A 174 1.08 6.24 -19.35
C PHE A 174 0.86 7.21 -18.18
N PRO A 175 -0.12 8.14 -18.28
CA PRO A 175 -0.44 9.05 -17.19
C PRO A 175 -1.23 8.30 -16.12
N VAL A 176 -0.69 8.24 -14.91
CA VAL A 176 -1.27 7.59 -13.73
C VAL A 176 -1.50 8.64 -12.63
N ILE A 177 -2.08 9.78 -13.01
CA ILE A 177 -2.45 10.87 -12.10
C ILE A 177 -3.96 10.80 -11.86
N HIS A 178 -4.38 10.77 -10.60
CA HIS A 178 -5.81 10.71 -10.22
C HIS A 178 -6.30 12.10 -9.79
N GLY A 179 -7.56 12.42 -10.14
CA GLY A 179 -8.15 13.72 -9.87
C GLY A 179 -7.59 14.84 -10.74
N ARG A 180 -7.45 16.04 -10.16
CA ARG A 180 -7.00 17.26 -10.87
C ARG A 180 -5.63 17.07 -11.55
N PHE A 181 -5.46 17.69 -12.71
CA PHE A 181 -4.34 17.54 -13.65
C PHE A 181 -4.22 16.17 -14.33
N GLY A 182 -4.93 15.13 -13.86
CA GLY A 182 -4.97 13.80 -14.46
C GLY A 182 -6.29 13.50 -15.16
N GLU A 183 -7.38 13.38 -14.41
CA GLU A 183 -8.69 13.05 -14.95
C GLU A 183 -9.42 14.28 -15.51
N ASP A 184 -9.02 15.49 -15.15
CA ASP A 184 -9.57 16.73 -15.70
C ASP A 184 -9.04 17.09 -17.10
N GLY A 185 -8.10 16.32 -17.65
CA GLY A 185 -7.51 16.54 -18.97
C GLY A 185 -6.24 17.39 -18.99
N GLY A 186 -5.73 17.85 -17.83
CA GLY A 186 -4.57 18.76 -17.76
C GLY A 186 -3.29 18.20 -18.36
N ILE A 187 -2.86 17.01 -17.92
CA ILE A 187 -1.67 16.34 -18.46
C ILE A 187 -1.87 15.92 -19.92
N GLN A 188 -3.08 15.51 -20.30
CA GLN A 188 -3.41 15.11 -21.66
C GLN A 188 -3.29 16.29 -22.63
N GLU A 189 -3.75 17.47 -22.24
CA GLU A 189 -3.60 18.69 -23.04
C GLU A 189 -2.12 19.04 -23.25
N LEU A 190 -1.30 18.89 -22.21
CA LEU A 190 0.16 19.06 -22.34
C LEU A 190 0.75 18.06 -23.35
N LEU A 191 0.37 16.79 -23.28
CA LEU A 191 0.88 15.75 -24.19
C LEU A 191 0.38 15.96 -25.63
N GLU A 192 -0.88 16.34 -25.82
CA GLU A 192 -1.49 16.68 -27.11
C GLU A 192 -0.76 17.84 -27.79
N ASN A 193 -0.43 18.90 -27.04
CA ASN A 193 0.26 20.08 -27.57
C ASN A 193 1.65 19.77 -28.12
N TYR A 194 2.33 18.75 -27.58
CA TYR A 194 3.66 18.31 -28.04
C TYR A 194 3.60 17.05 -28.94
N ASN A 195 2.40 16.61 -29.34
CA ASN A 195 2.17 15.40 -30.15
C ASN A 195 2.76 14.12 -29.55
N ILE A 196 2.75 14.01 -28.22
CA ILE A 196 3.27 12.84 -27.49
C ILE A 196 2.15 11.79 -27.41
N PRO A 197 2.35 10.57 -27.91
CA PRO A 197 1.39 9.48 -27.72
C PRO A 197 1.16 9.18 -26.24
N PHE A 198 -0.08 8.89 -25.84
CA PHE A 198 -0.39 8.55 -24.45
C PHE A 198 -1.55 7.57 -24.31
N VAL A 199 -1.60 6.84 -23.20
CA VAL A 199 -2.68 5.95 -22.78
C VAL A 199 -3.82 6.76 -22.15
N GLY A 200 -5.06 6.47 -22.53
CA GLY A 200 -6.27 7.07 -21.97
C GLY A 200 -6.99 8.03 -22.91
N THR A 201 -8.00 8.70 -22.35
CA THR A 201 -8.92 9.61 -23.06
C THR A 201 -8.30 10.99 -23.30
N GLY A 202 -8.68 11.68 -24.39
CA GLY A 202 -8.16 13.01 -24.73
C GLY A 202 -8.69 14.14 -23.84
N SER A 203 -8.01 15.29 -23.84
CA SER A 203 -8.23 16.37 -22.88
C SER A 203 -9.65 16.96 -22.91
N SER A 204 -10.27 17.08 -24.09
CA SER A 204 -11.61 17.64 -24.25
C SER A 204 -12.70 16.74 -23.68
N GLU A 205 -12.60 15.44 -23.96
CA GLU A 205 -13.48 14.41 -23.44
C GLU A 205 -13.30 14.25 -21.92
N CYS A 206 -12.05 14.31 -21.43
CA CYS A 206 -11.75 14.27 -19.99
C CYS A 206 -12.48 15.38 -19.22
N ARG A 207 -12.35 16.64 -19.68
CA ARG A 207 -13.04 17.79 -19.07
C ARG A 207 -14.56 17.63 -19.00
N GLN A 208 -15.16 16.99 -20.02
CA GLN A 208 -16.61 16.79 -20.08
C GLN A 208 -17.08 15.65 -19.16
N ALA A 209 -16.29 14.59 -19.04
CA ALA A 209 -16.65 13.40 -18.26
C ALA A 209 -16.34 13.55 -16.77
N PHE A 210 -15.29 14.29 -16.40
CA PHE A 210 -14.84 14.42 -15.02
C PHE A 210 -15.69 15.38 -14.18
N ASP A 211 -16.24 16.45 -14.77
CA ASP A 211 -17.20 17.33 -14.10
C ASP A 211 -18.57 16.62 -14.01
N LYS A 212 -18.92 16.15 -12.80
CA LYS A 212 -20.12 15.33 -12.55
C LYS A 212 -21.42 16.02 -12.95
N TYR A 213 -21.48 17.35 -12.85
CA TYR A 213 -22.65 18.11 -13.25
C TYR A 213 -22.81 18.13 -14.77
N TYR A 214 -21.74 18.43 -15.50
CA TYR A 214 -21.79 18.40 -16.97
C TYR A 214 -21.98 16.98 -17.51
N ALA A 215 -21.33 15.99 -16.90
CA ALA A 215 -21.54 14.59 -17.22
C ALA A 215 -23.02 14.22 -17.06
N SER A 216 -23.66 14.57 -15.93
CA SER A 216 -25.10 14.33 -15.73
C SER A 216 -25.98 15.01 -16.78
N ILE A 217 -25.69 16.26 -17.18
CA ILE A 217 -26.46 16.94 -18.22
C ILE A 217 -26.32 16.20 -19.55
N GLU A 218 -25.10 15.81 -19.90
CA GLU A 218 -24.80 15.14 -21.16
C GLU A 218 -25.42 13.74 -21.23
N LEU A 219 -25.39 13.00 -20.11
CA LEU A 219 -26.08 11.72 -19.95
C LEU A 219 -27.60 11.87 -20.20
N SER A 220 -28.23 12.87 -19.58
CA SER A 220 -29.66 13.14 -19.73
C SER A 220 -30.02 13.50 -21.17
N LYS A 221 -29.22 14.34 -21.85
CA LYS A 221 -29.39 14.67 -23.27
C LYS A 221 -29.30 13.44 -24.18
N ARG A 222 -28.49 12.45 -23.80
CA ARG A 222 -28.31 11.19 -24.53
C ARG A 222 -29.34 10.13 -24.14
N GLY A 223 -30.34 10.49 -23.33
CA GLY A 223 -31.45 9.64 -22.98
C GLY A 223 -31.17 8.70 -21.81
N PHE A 224 -30.12 8.91 -21.01
CA PHE A 224 -29.92 8.16 -19.77
C PHE A 224 -30.76 8.77 -18.63
N ILE A 225 -31.23 7.92 -17.71
CA ILE A 225 -31.74 8.39 -16.43
C ILE A 225 -30.55 8.82 -15.57
N THR A 226 -30.66 10.00 -14.97
CA THR A 226 -29.63 10.59 -14.11
C THR A 226 -30.21 10.93 -12.76
N VAL A 227 -29.36 10.94 -11.73
CA VAL A 227 -29.75 11.38 -10.40
C VAL A 227 -30.14 12.87 -10.47
N PRO A 228 -31.31 13.26 -9.95
CA PRO A 228 -31.67 14.65 -9.82
C PRO A 228 -30.60 15.35 -9.00
N ASN A 229 -30.07 16.45 -9.53
CA ASN A 229 -29.02 17.22 -8.89
C ASN A 229 -29.32 18.71 -8.95
N PHE A 230 -28.70 19.46 -8.03
CA PHE A 230 -28.70 20.90 -7.95
C PHE A 230 -27.25 21.39 -7.79
N LEU A 231 -26.84 22.37 -8.59
CA LEU A 231 -25.49 22.92 -8.54
C LEU A 231 -25.44 24.15 -7.62
N VAL A 232 -24.55 24.11 -6.63
CA VAL A 232 -24.20 25.26 -5.80
C VAL A 232 -22.85 25.79 -6.28
N GLN A 233 -22.79 27.07 -6.67
CA GLN A 233 -21.57 27.71 -7.15
C GLN A 233 -21.40 29.10 -6.52
N GLY A 234 -20.18 29.40 -6.06
CA GLY A 234 -19.84 30.71 -5.49
C GLY A 234 -20.42 30.99 -4.10
N LYS A 235 -20.36 32.26 -3.67
CA LYS A 235 -20.74 32.69 -2.30
C LYS A 235 -22.24 32.95 -2.11
N GLU A 236 -22.99 33.13 -3.19
CA GLU A 236 -24.42 33.44 -3.18
C GLU A 236 -25.22 32.20 -3.64
N ALA A 237 -25.27 31.19 -2.79
CA ALA A 237 -26.17 30.05 -3.01
C ALA A 237 -27.61 30.49 -2.71
N ASP A 238 -28.51 30.41 -3.70
CA ASP A 238 -29.91 30.79 -3.53
C ASP A 238 -30.69 29.70 -2.78
N GLU A 239 -30.84 29.91 -1.47
CA GLU A 239 -31.63 29.05 -0.57
C GLU A 239 -33.06 28.86 -1.07
N SER A 240 -33.64 29.86 -1.74
CA SER A 240 -35.01 29.79 -2.26
C SER A 240 -35.11 28.83 -3.44
N GLU A 241 -34.08 28.75 -4.28
CA GLU A 241 -34.04 27.80 -5.41
C GLU A 241 -33.80 26.38 -4.93
N LEU A 242 -32.89 26.17 -3.97
CA LEU A 242 -32.68 24.86 -3.39
C LEU A 242 -33.94 24.36 -2.66
N PHE A 243 -34.66 25.24 -1.94
CA PHE A 243 -35.94 24.91 -1.33
C PHE A 243 -36.97 24.43 -2.37
N LYS A 244 -37.08 25.14 -3.51
CA LYS A 244 -37.97 24.71 -4.62
C LYS A 244 -37.53 23.37 -5.19
N TRP A 245 -36.22 23.14 -5.31
CA TRP A 245 -35.67 21.88 -5.80
C TRP A 245 -36.02 20.71 -4.87
N PHE A 246 -35.89 20.86 -3.55
CA PHE A 246 -36.33 19.87 -2.56
C PHE A 246 -37.82 19.53 -2.73
N ALA A 247 -38.67 20.56 -2.79
CA ALA A 247 -40.11 20.38 -2.98
C ALA A 247 -40.45 19.66 -4.30
N SER A 248 -39.75 20.00 -5.39
CA SER A 248 -39.96 19.36 -6.71
C SER A 248 -39.57 17.88 -6.74
N ASN A 249 -38.59 17.48 -5.92
CA ASN A 249 -38.13 16.10 -5.79
C ASN A 249 -38.84 15.35 -4.64
N ARG A 250 -39.90 15.92 -4.06
CA ARG A 250 -40.68 15.33 -2.96
C ARG A 250 -39.84 15.06 -1.69
N LEU A 251 -38.81 15.86 -1.44
CA LEU A 251 -38.02 15.83 -0.23
C LEU A 251 -38.55 16.85 0.78
N ASP A 252 -38.52 16.49 2.06
CA ASP A 252 -38.83 17.43 3.14
C ASP A 252 -37.72 18.51 3.23
N PRO A 253 -38.04 19.81 3.15
CA PRO A 253 -37.01 20.85 3.16
C PRO A 253 -36.20 20.97 4.46
N THR A 254 -36.67 20.37 5.56
CA THR A 254 -36.03 20.45 6.88
C THR A 254 -35.25 19.19 7.26
N SER A 255 -35.65 18.03 6.73
CA SER A 255 -35.13 16.73 7.14
C SER A 255 -34.81 15.78 5.97
N GLY A 256 -35.16 16.15 4.74
CA GLY A 256 -34.93 15.33 3.56
C GLY A 256 -33.45 15.06 3.34
N THR A 257 -33.12 13.80 3.07
CA THR A 257 -31.73 13.34 2.95
C THR A 257 -31.21 13.54 1.52
N VAL A 258 -30.04 14.15 1.41
CA VAL A 258 -29.32 14.37 0.14
C VAL A 258 -27.84 14.06 0.31
N VAL A 259 -27.13 13.91 -0.81
CA VAL A 259 -25.67 13.83 -0.85
C VAL A 259 -25.11 15.14 -1.36
N VAL A 260 -24.14 15.71 -0.65
CA VAL A 260 -23.40 16.91 -1.02
C VAL A 260 -21.98 16.48 -1.42
N LYS A 261 -21.56 16.80 -2.65
CA LYS A 261 -20.26 16.37 -3.18
C LYS A 261 -19.65 17.38 -4.16
N PRO A 262 -18.31 17.47 -4.26
CA PRO A 262 -17.65 18.31 -5.25
C PRO A 262 -17.90 17.83 -6.69
N ALA A 263 -17.98 18.79 -7.62
CA ALA A 263 -18.22 18.53 -9.04
C ALA A 263 -16.99 17.94 -9.74
N VAL A 264 -15.80 18.43 -9.41
CA VAL A 264 -14.52 18.24 -10.10
C VAL A 264 -13.43 17.76 -9.10
N ALA A 265 -13.78 16.79 -8.26
CA ALA A 265 -12.84 16.07 -7.41
C ALA A 265 -13.16 14.56 -7.38
N GLY A 266 -12.22 13.73 -6.91
CA GLY A 266 -12.42 12.29 -6.81
C GLY A 266 -13.64 11.91 -5.98
N SER A 267 -14.26 10.77 -6.30
CA SER A 267 -15.57 10.29 -5.78
C SER A 267 -15.58 9.92 -4.28
N SER A 268 -14.67 10.46 -3.48
CA SER A 268 -14.51 10.16 -2.05
C SER A 268 -13.95 11.31 -1.23
N ILE A 269 -13.53 12.41 -1.85
CA ILE A 269 -13.07 13.62 -1.17
C ILE A 269 -14.26 14.57 -1.08
N GLY A 270 -14.57 15.05 0.12
CA GLY A 270 -15.63 16.05 0.32
C GLY A 270 -17.06 15.54 0.07
N VAL A 271 -17.28 14.21 0.02
CA VAL A 271 -18.63 13.63 -0.11
C VAL A 271 -19.26 13.49 1.27
N THR A 272 -20.42 14.10 1.49
CA THR A 272 -21.13 14.07 2.77
C THR A 272 -22.63 13.87 2.58
N VAL A 273 -23.30 13.26 3.56
CA VAL A 273 -24.77 13.23 3.61
C VAL A 273 -25.24 14.52 4.29
N ALA A 274 -26.31 15.14 3.80
CA ALA A 274 -26.91 16.33 4.41
C ALA A 274 -28.42 16.17 4.59
N TYR A 275 -28.98 16.91 5.56
CA TYR A 275 -30.40 16.83 5.94
C TYR A 275 -31.09 18.18 5.81
N GLY A 276 -32.00 18.28 4.85
CA GLY A 276 -32.72 19.51 4.54
C GLY A 276 -31.86 20.59 3.87
N VAL A 277 -32.50 21.69 3.52
CA VAL A 277 -31.91 22.80 2.73
C VAL A 277 -30.78 23.48 3.49
N ALA A 278 -30.98 23.77 4.78
CA ALA A 278 -30.03 24.54 5.59
C ALA A 278 -28.70 23.79 5.78
N ASP A 279 -28.75 22.50 6.12
CA ASP A 279 -27.55 21.67 6.28
C ASP A 279 -26.83 21.45 4.95
N SER A 280 -27.58 21.22 3.87
CA SER A 280 -27.04 21.06 2.51
C SER A 280 -26.23 22.27 2.07
N LEU A 281 -26.76 23.48 2.28
CA LEU A 281 -26.07 24.73 1.94
C LEU A 281 -24.86 24.98 2.83
N LYS A 282 -24.96 24.63 4.12
CA LYS A 282 -23.83 24.76 5.04
C LYS A 282 -22.68 23.86 4.59
N LYS A 283 -22.93 22.57 4.40
CA LYS A 283 -21.93 21.59 3.93
C LYS A 283 -21.35 21.98 2.57
N ALA A 284 -22.17 22.45 1.63
CA ALA A 284 -21.69 22.92 0.33
C ALA A 284 -20.78 24.16 0.45
N LYS A 285 -21.15 25.14 1.30
CA LYS A 285 -20.31 26.31 1.57
C LYS A 285 -19.02 25.95 2.29
N ASP A 286 -19.06 25.00 3.22
CA ASP A 286 -17.88 24.52 3.94
C ASP A 286 -16.86 23.93 2.95
N LEU A 287 -17.29 23.07 2.02
CA LEU A 287 -16.42 22.53 0.95
C LEU A 287 -15.79 23.62 0.06
N ILE A 288 -16.56 24.66 -0.29
CA ILE A 288 -16.07 25.79 -1.09
C ILE A 288 -15.07 26.63 -0.28
N LEU A 289 -15.34 26.87 1.00
CA LEU A 289 -14.46 27.64 1.89
C LEU A 289 -13.16 26.91 2.21
N GLU A 290 -13.21 25.59 2.32
CA GLU A 290 -12.03 24.71 2.46
C GLU A 290 -11.20 24.65 1.16
N GLY A 291 -11.73 25.15 0.04
CA GLY A 291 -11.04 25.19 -1.25
C GLY A 291 -10.98 23.82 -1.93
N ILE A 292 -11.86 22.89 -1.57
CA ILE A 292 -11.95 21.56 -2.20
C ILE A 292 -12.44 21.69 -3.64
N ASP A 293 -13.50 22.48 -3.86
CA ASP A 293 -14.07 22.75 -5.18
C ASP A 293 -14.85 24.07 -5.17
N ASP A 294 -14.91 24.77 -6.31
CA ASP A 294 -15.73 25.99 -6.48
C ASP A 294 -17.19 25.67 -6.87
N LYS A 295 -17.44 24.42 -7.26
CA LYS A 295 -18.74 23.87 -7.63
C LYS A 295 -19.07 22.64 -6.79
N VAL A 296 -20.24 22.65 -6.17
CA VAL A 296 -20.72 21.55 -5.34
C VAL A 296 -22.09 21.09 -5.82
N LEU A 297 -22.27 19.78 -5.99
CA LEU A 297 -23.56 19.17 -6.30
C LEU A 297 -24.28 18.76 -5.03
N VAL A 298 -25.58 19.01 -5.02
CA VAL A 298 -26.55 18.41 -4.11
C VAL A 298 -27.37 17.39 -4.91
N GLU A 299 -27.28 16.11 -4.55
CA GLU A 299 -27.92 14.99 -5.23
C GLU A 299 -28.94 14.28 -4.32
N LEU A 300 -29.97 13.71 -4.94
CA LEU A 300 -30.93 12.89 -4.19
C LEU A 300 -30.24 11.66 -3.58
N PHE A 301 -30.46 11.41 -2.29
CA PHE A 301 -29.96 10.21 -1.63
C PHE A 301 -30.69 8.98 -2.16
N LEU A 302 -29.95 8.00 -2.68
CA LEU A 302 -30.49 6.81 -3.33
C LEU A 302 -30.74 5.69 -2.32
N ASP A 303 -31.76 5.87 -1.49
CA ASP A 303 -32.13 4.89 -0.46
C ASP A 303 -32.53 3.54 -1.07
N GLY A 304 -32.17 2.44 -0.39
CA GLY A 304 -32.41 1.05 -0.80
C GLY A 304 -31.77 0.62 -2.14
N GLY A 305 -30.83 1.43 -2.69
CA GLY A 305 -30.07 1.08 -3.87
C GLY A 305 -28.79 0.31 -3.55
N SER A 306 -28.35 -0.50 -4.50
CA SER A 306 -27.04 -1.17 -4.47
C SER A 306 -26.08 -0.45 -5.42
N GLU A 307 -24.92 -0.03 -4.92
CA GLU A 307 -23.86 0.55 -5.74
C GLU A 307 -23.17 -0.55 -6.57
N PHE A 308 -22.77 -0.22 -7.80
CA PHE A 308 -21.98 -1.09 -8.65
C PHE A 308 -20.86 -0.34 -9.35
N THR A 309 -19.80 -1.07 -9.67
CA THR A 309 -18.67 -0.60 -10.47
C THR A 309 -18.50 -1.49 -11.69
N ALA A 310 -18.28 -0.89 -12.86
CA ALA A 310 -18.05 -1.60 -14.11
C ALA A 310 -16.79 -1.07 -14.82
N ILE A 311 -15.83 -1.96 -15.05
CA ILE A 311 -14.64 -1.66 -15.84
C ILE A 311 -14.95 -1.88 -17.31
N VAL A 312 -14.60 -0.89 -18.13
CA VAL A 312 -14.74 -0.93 -19.58
C VAL A 312 -13.36 -0.93 -20.21
N VAL A 313 -13.12 -1.85 -21.15
CA VAL A 313 -11.86 -1.98 -21.89
C VAL A 313 -12.16 -1.86 -23.38
N ASP A 314 -11.43 -1.01 -24.10
CA ASP A 314 -11.54 -0.87 -25.54
C ASP A 314 -10.67 -1.92 -26.25
N VAL A 315 -11.32 -2.84 -26.97
CA VAL A 315 -10.64 -3.90 -27.74
C VAL A 315 -10.67 -3.64 -29.25
N GLY A 316 -11.03 -2.41 -29.67
CA GLY A 316 -11.11 -2.00 -31.06
C GLY A 316 -9.76 -1.96 -31.79
N SER A 317 -9.81 -1.70 -33.10
CA SER A 317 -8.63 -1.59 -33.97
C SER A 317 -8.51 -0.21 -34.59
N GLY A 318 -7.28 0.32 -34.68
CA GLY A 318 -7.03 1.67 -35.18
C GLY A 318 -7.84 2.71 -34.40
N PHE A 319 -8.63 3.52 -35.12
CA PHE A 319 -9.49 4.55 -34.52
C PHE A 319 -10.88 4.04 -34.08
N GLU A 320 -11.26 2.83 -34.46
CA GLU A 320 -12.55 2.24 -34.07
C GLU A 320 -12.54 1.89 -32.58
N CYS A 321 -13.58 2.31 -31.87
CA CYS A 321 -13.79 1.99 -30.45
C CYS A 321 -14.75 0.81 -30.33
N HIS A 322 -14.30 -0.27 -29.69
CA HIS A 322 -15.10 -1.45 -29.40
C HIS A 322 -15.02 -1.75 -27.90
N PRO A 323 -15.82 -1.06 -27.06
CA PRO A 323 -15.76 -1.23 -25.62
C PRO A 323 -16.44 -2.53 -25.18
N VAL A 324 -15.70 -3.33 -24.44
CA VAL A 324 -16.21 -4.50 -23.74
C VAL A 324 -16.23 -4.19 -22.25
N VAL A 325 -17.40 -4.37 -21.64
CA VAL A 325 -17.58 -4.21 -20.19
C VAL A 325 -17.31 -5.54 -19.52
N LEU A 326 -16.39 -5.52 -18.55
CA LEU A 326 -16.04 -6.66 -17.73
C LEU A 326 -17.22 -7.07 -16.84
N LEU A 327 -17.05 -8.12 -16.02
CA LEU A 327 -18.05 -8.49 -15.04
C LEU A 327 -18.16 -7.39 -13.98
N PRO A 328 -19.30 -6.69 -13.83
CA PRO A 328 -19.43 -5.65 -12.83
C PRO A 328 -19.23 -6.20 -11.41
N THR A 329 -19.02 -5.30 -10.46
CA THR A 329 -18.92 -5.62 -9.03
C THR A 329 -20.03 -4.89 -8.30
N GLU A 330 -20.79 -5.58 -7.45
CA GLU A 330 -21.69 -4.96 -6.47
C GLU A 330 -20.89 -4.58 -5.23
N VAL A 331 -21.14 -3.39 -4.71
CA VAL A 331 -20.56 -2.89 -3.46
C VAL A 331 -21.64 -2.90 -2.39
N GLU A 332 -21.47 -3.74 -1.38
CA GLU A 332 -22.38 -3.91 -0.26
C GLU A 332 -21.79 -3.27 1.00
N LEU A 333 -22.50 -2.33 1.62
CA LEU A 333 -22.12 -1.78 2.92
C LEU A 333 -22.62 -2.71 4.05
N GLN A 334 -21.72 -3.18 4.90
CA GLN A 334 -22.02 -4.03 6.05
C GLN A 334 -22.07 -3.20 7.34
N PHE A 335 -23.18 -3.32 8.09
CA PHE A 335 -23.40 -2.62 9.35
C PHE A 335 -23.49 -3.63 10.50
N HIS A 336 -22.47 -3.66 11.37
CA HIS A 336 -22.48 -4.49 12.58
C HIS A 336 -22.83 -3.66 13.82
N GLY A 337 -24.07 -3.80 14.29
CA GLY A 337 -24.54 -3.24 15.57
C GLY A 337 -25.58 -2.12 15.46
N SER A 338 -26.37 -1.94 16.51
CA SER A 338 -27.45 -0.94 16.64
C SER A 338 -26.99 0.43 17.16
N ALA A 339 -25.68 0.70 17.15
CA ALA A 339 -25.12 1.95 17.66
C ALA A 339 -25.05 2.98 16.53
N ASP A 340 -25.90 4.00 16.62
CA ASP A 340 -26.00 5.23 15.81
C ASP A 340 -25.20 5.25 14.51
N ILE A 341 -25.93 5.16 13.39
CA ILE A 341 -25.47 5.53 12.05
C ILE A 341 -25.03 6.99 12.10
N ARG A 342 -23.76 7.26 12.45
CA ARG A 342 -23.16 8.59 12.31
C ARG A 342 -23.04 8.89 10.82
N GLU A 343 -23.12 10.17 10.45
CA GLU A 343 -23.07 10.63 9.04
C GLU A 343 -21.94 10.02 8.21
N ASN A 344 -20.80 9.72 8.84
CA ASN A 344 -19.61 9.16 8.18
C ASN A 344 -19.72 7.68 7.82
N ASP A 345 -20.69 6.94 8.39
CA ASP A 345 -20.84 5.50 8.19
C ASP A 345 -21.88 5.12 7.13
N ALA A 346 -22.67 6.07 6.62
CA ALA A 346 -23.76 5.78 5.67
C ALA A 346 -23.34 5.64 4.20
N ILE A 347 -22.08 5.98 3.85
CA ILE A 347 -21.63 6.07 2.45
C ILE A 347 -20.35 5.28 2.18
N PHE A 348 -20.12 4.93 0.91
CA PHE A 348 -18.89 4.29 0.44
C PHE A 348 -17.77 5.35 0.27
N ASN A 349 -17.10 5.69 1.38
CA ASN A 349 -16.10 6.75 1.45
C ASN A 349 -14.66 6.28 1.11
N TYR A 350 -13.69 7.22 1.11
CA TYR A 350 -12.28 6.97 0.76
C TYR A 350 -11.68 5.81 1.57
N ARG A 351 -11.89 5.82 2.90
CA ARG A 351 -11.35 4.80 3.80
C ARG A 351 -11.86 3.41 3.39
N ARG A 352 -13.14 3.29 3.07
CA ARG A 352 -13.75 2.02 2.65
C ARG A 352 -13.31 1.54 1.27
N LYS A 353 -12.96 2.46 0.37
CA LYS A 353 -12.48 2.14 -0.99
C LYS A 353 -11.04 1.65 -1.04
N TYR A 354 -10.18 2.15 -0.16
CA TYR A 354 -8.73 1.98 -0.28
C TYR A 354 -8.05 1.35 0.93
N LEU A 355 -8.74 1.18 2.06
CA LEU A 355 -8.19 0.55 3.26
C LEU A 355 -8.96 -0.72 3.63
N PRO A 356 -8.27 -1.77 4.12
CA PRO A 356 -8.92 -2.98 4.62
C PRO A 356 -9.99 -2.67 5.67
N THR A 357 -11.22 -3.12 5.42
CA THR A 357 -12.36 -2.92 6.31
C THR A 357 -13.35 -4.07 6.15
N GLN A 358 -14.02 -4.45 7.25
CA GLN A 358 -15.16 -5.37 7.23
C GLN A 358 -16.50 -4.62 7.03
N GLN A 359 -16.46 -3.30 6.84
CA GLN A 359 -17.66 -2.50 6.62
C GLN A 359 -18.18 -2.56 5.18
N VAL A 360 -17.46 -3.24 4.28
CA VAL A 360 -17.81 -3.36 2.87
C VAL A 360 -17.52 -4.79 2.41
N ALA A 361 -18.37 -5.31 1.55
CA ALA A 361 -18.13 -6.54 0.80
C ALA A 361 -18.29 -6.29 -0.70
N TYR A 362 -17.50 -7.02 -1.50
CA TYR A 362 -17.47 -6.89 -2.96
C TYR A 362 -17.89 -8.19 -3.63
N HIS A 363 -18.97 -8.13 -4.42
CA HIS A 363 -19.54 -9.30 -5.09
C HIS A 363 -19.31 -9.20 -6.60
N THR A 364 -18.53 -10.13 -7.17
CA THR A 364 -18.21 -10.18 -8.60
C THR A 364 -18.37 -11.59 -9.15
N PRO A 365 -19.39 -11.87 -9.99
CA PRO A 365 -20.43 -10.95 -10.50
C PRO A 365 -21.36 -10.41 -9.40
N PRO A 366 -22.10 -9.32 -9.64
CA PRO A 366 -23.03 -8.80 -8.65
C PRO A 366 -24.21 -9.77 -8.47
N ARG A 367 -24.87 -9.74 -7.32
CA ARG A 367 -26.03 -10.62 -7.01
C ARG A 367 -27.33 -10.14 -7.65
N PHE A 368 -27.24 -9.29 -8.67
CA PHE A 368 -28.37 -8.73 -9.39
C PHE A 368 -28.96 -9.76 -10.39
N PRO A 369 -30.21 -9.57 -10.83
CA PRO A 369 -30.77 -10.37 -11.92
C PRO A 369 -29.92 -10.27 -13.20
N VAL A 370 -29.80 -11.38 -13.96
CA VAL A 370 -28.97 -11.45 -15.19
C VAL A 370 -29.32 -10.33 -16.18
N ASP A 371 -30.59 -10.00 -16.32
CA ASP A 371 -31.03 -8.94 -17.24
C ASP A 371 -30.55 -7.55 -16.80
N ILE A 372 -30.48 -7.31 -15.49
CA ILE A 372 -29.89 -6.08 -14.93
C ILE A 372 -28.39 -6.04 -15.21
N ILE A 373 -27.66 -7.15 -15.00
CA ILE A 373 -26.22 -7.23 -15.29
C ILE A 373 -25.96 -6.94 -16.77
N LYS A 374 -26.74 -7.55 -17.68
CA LYS A 374 -26.66 -7.29 -19.12
C LYS A 374 -26.95 -5.82 -19.46
N LYS A 375 -27.95 -5.20 -18.81
CA LYS A 375 -28.28 -3.79 -19.01
C LYS A 375 -27.22 -2.84 -18.47
N ILE A 376 -26.60 -3.15 -17.34
CA ILE A 376 -25.43 -2.40 -16.81
C ILE A 376 -24.31 -2.44 -17.84
N ARG A 377 -23.94 -3.63 -18.34
CA ARG A 377 -22.89 -3.80 -19.36
C ARG A 377 -23.24 -3.05 -20.66
N GLN A 378 -24.48 -3.16 -21.14
CA GLN A 378 -24.93 -2.43 -22.32
C GLN A 378 -24.84 -0.91 -22.13
N GLY A 379 -25.25 -0.41 -20.96
CA GLY A 379 -25.24 1.01 -20.63
C GLY A 379 -23.83 1.56 -20.55
N ALA A 380 -22.94 0.91 -19.79
CA ALA A 380 -21.54 1.31 -19.65
C ALA A 380 -20.79 1.30 -21.00
N SER A 381 -21.02 0.29 -21.86
CA SER A 381 -20.47 0.25 -23.22
C SER A 381 -20.96 1.44 -24.08
N LEU A 382 -22.27 1.72 -24.04
CA LEU A 382 -22.85 2.85 -24.75
C LEU A 382 -22.30 4.19 -24.24
N LEU A 383 -22.14 4.35 -22.92
CA LEU A 383 -21.55 5.55 -22.32
C LEU A 383 -20.13 5.79 -22.77
N PHE A 384 -19.31 4.74 -22.74
CA PHE A 384 -17.92 4.80 -23.18
C PHE A 384 -17.79 5.31 -24.62
N GLN A 385 -18.57 4.76 -25.55
CA GLN A 385 -18.62 5.22 -26.94
C GLN A 385 -19.13 6.65 -27.08
N ARG A 386 -20.22 6.95 -26.38
CA ARG A 386 -20.92 8.23 -26.47
C ARG A 386 -20.01 9.36 -26.00
N LEU A 387 -19.35 9.20 -24.86
CA LEU A 387 -18.41 10.17 -24.32
C LEU A 387 -17.04 10.12 -25.00
N ARG A 388 -16.87 9.27 -26.02
CA ARG A 388 -15.64 9.10 -26.82
C ARG A 388 -14.42 8.76 -25.95
N LEU A 389 -14.65 8.02 -24.86
CA LEU A 389 -13.61 7.52 -23.99
C LEU A 389 -12.71 6.54 -24.76
N ARG A 390 -11.47 6.38 -24.28
CA ARG A 390 -10.42 5.58 -24.94
C ARG A 390 -9.71 4.65 -23.96
N ASP A 391 -9.26 3.53 -24.52
CA ASP A 391 -8.45 2.47 -23.91
C ASP A 391 -9.12 1.74 -22.74
N PHE A 392 -9.44 2.44 -21.65
CA PHE A 392 -10.19 1.88 -20.52
C PHE A 392 -10.82 2.98 -19.65
N ALA A 393 -11.84 2.63 -18.86
CA ALA A 393 -12.44 3.52 -17.87
C ALA A 393 -13.14 2.71 -16.76
N ARG A 394 -13.35 3.33 -15.60
CA ARG A 394 -14.19 2.81 -14.52
C ARG A 394 -15.47 3.62 -14.44
N ILE A 395 -16.60 2.97 -14.64
CA ILE A 395 -17.93 3.58 -14.57
C ILE A 395 -18.66 3.04 -13.34
N ASP A 396 -19.03 3.94 -12.44
CA ASP A 396 -19.77 3.62 -11.22
C ASP A 396 -21.25 4.02 -11.37
N GLY A 397 -22.11 3.34 -10.63
CA GLY A 397 -23.54 3.55 -10.70
C GLY A 397 -24.33 2.86 -9.60
N TRP A 398 -25.65 2.93 -9.71
CA TRP A 398 -26.60 2.41 -8.73
C TRP A 398 -27.68 1.59 -9.41
N TYR A 399 -28.05 0.48 -8.78
CA TYR A 399 -29.23 -0.30 -9.11
C TYR A 399 -30.29 -0.12 -8.02
N LEU A 400 -31.47 0.34 -8.43
CA LEU A 400 -32.63 0.57 -7.55
C LEU A 400 -33.74 -0.41 -7.91
N PRO A 401 -34.07 -1.38 -7.05
CA PRO A 401 -35.18 -2.31 -7.27
C PRO A 401 -36.54 -1.60 -7.41
N SER A 402 -37.48 -2.18 -8.17
CA SER A 402 -38.80 -1.60 -8.47
C SER A 402 -39.68 -1.23 -7.26
N SER A 403 -39.33 -1.66 -6.04
CA SER A 403 -39.99 -1.24 -4.79
C SER A 403 -39.80 0.26 -4.49
N ASN A 404 -38.79 0.91 -5.07
CA ASN A 404 -38.49 2.33 -4.83
C ASN A 404 -39.05 3.22 -5.95
N SER A 405 -40.15 3.93 -5.64
CA SER A 405 -40.97 4.68 -6.61
C SER A 405 -40.47 6.11 -6.97
N ALA A 406 -39.18 6.42 -6.74
CA ALA A 406 -38.66 7.78 -6.89
C ALA A 406 -38.71 8.32 -8.35
N PHE A 407 -38.60 7.45 -9.36
CA PHE A 407 -38.44 7.83 -10.77
C PHE A 407 -39.69 7.56 -11.63
N SER A 408 -40.80 8.23 -11.32
CA SER A 408 -42.12 7.93 -11.94
C SER A 408 -42.35 8.49 -13.35
N SER A 409 -41.63 9.51 -13.83
CA SER A 409 -42.08 10.33 -14.99
C SER A 409 -41.27 10.23 -16.29
N SER A 410 -40.28 9.34 -16.42
CA SER A 410 -39.43 9.28 -17.63
C SER A 410 -39.71 8.04 -18.49
N GLU A 411 -40.63 8.13 -19.45
CA GLU A 411 -40.80 7.11 -20.50
C GLU A 411 -39.69 7.24 -21.57
N GLY A 412 -39.10 6.12 -21.98
CA GLY A 412 -38.13 6.07 -23.10
C GLY A 412 -36.65 6.34 -22.78
N LYS A 413 -36.29 6.61 -21.52
CA LYS A 413 -34.88 6.76 -21.10
C LYS A 413 -34.21 5.42 -20.80
N PHE A 414 -32.93 5.28 -21.18
CA PHE A 414 -32.08 4.15 -20.83
C PHE A 414 -31.84 4.09 -19.32
N GLY A 415 -31.95 2.90 -18.74
CA GLY A 415 -31.79 2.64 -17.31
C GLY A 415 -33.06 2.09 -16.67
N ARG A 416 -34.24 2.33 -17.24
CA ARG A 416 -35.49 1.74 -16.74
C ARG A 416 -35.65 0.30 -17.21
N THR A 417 -35.94 -0.59 -16.28
CA THR A 417 -36.24 -2.01 -16.53
C THR A 417 -37.47 -2.42 -15.70
N ASP A 418 -38.05 -3.58 -16.00
CA ASP A 418 -39.20 -4.10 -15.24
C ASP A 418 -38.82 -4.45 -13.78
N LEU A 419 -37.55 -4.77 -13.54
CA LEU A 419 -37.02 -5.21 -12.24
C LEU A 419 -36.46 -4.05 -11.40
N GLY A 420 -36.18 -2.90 -12.01
CA GLY A 420 -35.68 -1.72 -11.33
C GLY A 420 -35.10 -0.64 -12.26
N THR A 421 -34.41 0.33 -11.67
CA THR A 421 -33.76 1.44 -12.37
C THR A 421 -32.24 1.37 -12.20
N ILE A 422 -31.51 1.52 -13.30
CA ILE A 422 -30.05 1.60 -13.34
C ILE A 422 -29.67 3.06 -13.59
N LEU A 423 -28.79 3.59 -12.75
CA LEU A 423 -28.27 4.96 -12.80
C LEU A 423 -26.75 4.90 -12.90
N PHE A 424 -26.14 5.76 -13.72
CA PHE A 424 -24.68 5.94 -13.76
C PHE A 424 -24.36 7.29 -13.14
N THR A 425 -23.40 7.33 -12.21
CA THR A 425 -23.12 8.52 -11.40
C THR A 425 -21.73 9.06 -11.62
N ASP A 426 -20.70 8.21 -11.63
CA ASP A 426 -19.31 8.63 -11.66
C ASP A 426 -18.54 7.94 -12.80
N ILE A 427 -17.83 8.73 -13.58
CA ILE A 427 -17.07 8.29 -14.75
C ILE A 427 -15.61 8.62 -14.46
N ASN A 428 -14.85 7.59 -14.07
CA ASN A 428 -13.44 7.74 -13.75
C ASN A 428 -12.63 7.34 -14.99
N LEU A 429 -11.87 8.31 -15.50
CA LEU A 429 -11.16 8.20 -16.78
C LEU A 429 -9.88 7.40 -16.65
N ILE A 430 -9.35 7.33 -15.44
CA ILE A 430 -8.27 6.43 -15.05
C ILE A 430 -8.80 5.62 -13.87
N SER A 431 -8.92 4.30 -14.04
CA SER A 431 -9.24 3.44 -12.91
C SER A 431 -8.08 3.45 -11.91
N GLY A 432 -8.37 3.32 -10.62
CA GLY A 432 -7.35 2.90 -9.64
C GLY A 432 -6.66 1.62 -10.11
N MET A 433 -5.33 1.55 -9.95
CA MET A 433 -4.49 0.43 -10.38
C MET A 433 -3.64 -0.10 -9.21
N GLU A 434 -4.13 0.04 -7.98
CA GLU A 434 -3.61 -0.70 -6.82
C GLU A 434 -3.84 -2.22 -7.01
N GLN A 435 -3.04 -3.10 -6.40
CA GLN A 435 -3.04 -4.55 -6.64
C GLN A 435 -4.41 -5.22 -6.44
N THR A 436 -5.25 -4.66 -5.57
CA THR A 436 -6.60 -5.15 -5.26
C THR A 436 -7.70 -4.28 -5.87
N SER A 437 -7.36 -3.36 -6.78
CA SER A 437 -8.34 -2.47 -7.43
C SER A 437 -9.36 -3.22 -8.31
N PHE A 438 -10.53 -2.60 -8.54
CA PHE A 438 -11.59 -3.15 -9.40
C PHE A 438 -11.11 -3.51 -10.81
N LEU A 439 -10.11 -2.80 -11.37
CA LEU A 439 -9.52 -3.16 -12.67
C LEU A 439 -9.03 -4.61 -12.65
N PHE A 440 -8.21 -4.97 -11.66
CA PHE A 440 -7.62 -6.32 -11.60
C PHE A 440 -8.59 -7.37 -11.05
N GLN A 441 -9.46 -7.00 -10.11
CA GLN A 441 -10.51 -7.91 -9.64
C GLN A 441 -11.43 -8.37 -10.79
N GLN A 442 -11.94 -7.43 -11.60
CA GLN A 442 -12.82 -7.76 -12.72
C GLN A 442 -12.07 -8.40 -13.88
N ALA A 443 -10.84 -7.95 -14.19
CA ALA A 443 -10.02 -8.53 -15.25
C ALA A 443 -9.62 -9.99 -14.96
N SER A 444 -9.24 -10.31 -13.73
CA SER A 444 -8.87 -11.68 -13.34
C SER A 444 -10.02 -12.67 -13.44
N LYS A 445 -11.26 -12.23 -13.20
CA LYS A 445 -12.46 -13.07 -13.36
C LYS A 445 -12.74 -13.46 -14.81
N VAL A 446 -12.20 -12.72 -15.78
CA VAL A 446 -12.38 -13.00 -17.21
C VAL A 446 -11.11 -13.52 -17.89
N GLY A 447 -10.06 -13.82 -17.11
CA GLY A 447 -8.85 -14.51 -17.57
C GLY A 447 -7.60 -13.65 -17.72
N PHE A 448 -7.62 -12.37 -17.33
CA PHE A 448 -6.47 -11.48 -17.43
C PHE A 448 -5.70 -11.34 -16.12
N SER A 449 -4.38 -11.58 -16.15
CA SER A 449 -3.49 -11.11 -15.08
C SER A 449 -3.31 -9.59 -15.11
N HIS A 450 -2.73 -9.06 -14.03
CA HIS A 450 -2.32 -7.65 -13.95
C HIS A 450 -1.44 -7.24 -15.14
N SER A 451 -0.44 -8.05 -15.47
CA SER A 451 0.49 -7.75 -16.56
C SER A 451 -0.23 -7.74 -17.91
N ASN A 452 -1.05 -8.76 -18.17
CA ASN A 452 -1.72 -8.91 -19.45
C ASN A 452 -2.77 -7.83 -19.70
N ILE A 453 -3.56 -7.44 -18.67
CA ILE A 453 -4.54 -6.35 -18.84
C ILE A 453 -3.85 -5.00 -19.09
N LEU A 454 -2.80 -4.67 -18.33
CA LEU A 454 -2.07 -3.40 -18.49
C LEU A 454 -1.36 -3.33 -19.84
N ARG A 455 -0.70 -4.40 -20.26
CA ARG A 455 -0.07 -4.48 -21.58
C ARG A 455 -1.10 -4.40 -22.70
N SER A 456 -2.26 -5.05 -22.56
CA SER A 456 -3.37 -4.92 -23.52
C SER A 456 -3.84 -3.48 -23.67
N ILE A 457 -3.95 -2.74 -22.57
CA ILE A 457 -4.30 -1.30 -22.56
C ILE A 457 -3.22 -0.47 -23.27
N ILE A 458 -1.93 -0.71 -22.98
CA ILE A 458 -0.82 0.01 -23.63
C ILE A 458 -0.79 -0.28 -25.14
N HIS A 459 -0.86 -1.54 -25.54
CA HIS A 459 -0.88 -1.92 -26.96
C HIS A 459 -2.09 -1.34 -27.68
N ARG A 460 -3.27 -1.34 -27.04
CA ARG A 460 -4.46 -0.67 -27.58
C ARG A 460 -4.20 0.82 -27.82
N ALA A 461 -3.59 1.50 -26.86
CA ALA A 461 -3.25 2.91 -26.99
C ALA A 461 -2.26 3.16 -28.15
N CYS A 462 -1.21 2.32 -28.28
CA CYS A 462 -0.26 2.41 -29.38
C CYS A 462 -0.93 2.32 -30.76
N LEU A 463 -1.97 1.49 -30.92
CA LEU A 463 -2.71 1.36 -32.18
C LEU A 463 -3.47 2.63 -32.60
N ARG A 464 -3.69 3.58 -31.68
CA ARG A 464 -4.31 4.88 -32.00
C ARG A 464 -3.35 5.85 -32.69
N PHE A 465 -2.04 5.61 -32.60
CA PHE A 465 -1.00 6.50 -33.11
C PHE A 465 -0.28 5.84 -34.31
N PRO A 466 -0.44 6.38 -35.54
CA PRO A 466 0.12 5.76 -36.74
C PRO A 466 1.64 5.55 -36.71
N SER A 467 2.39 6.44 -36.04
CA SER A 467 3.84 6.34 -35.86
C SER A 467 4.28 5.11 -35.07
N LEU A 468 3.40 4.59 -34.22
CA LEU A 468 3.64 3.38 -33.42
C LEU A 468 3.00 2.17 -34.10
N ALA A 469 1.78 2.30 -34.63
CA ALA A 469 1.02 1.21 -35.22
C ALA A 469 1.76 0.47 -36.36
N SER A 470 2.60 1.16 -37.15
CA SER A 470 3.39 0.53 -38.22
C SER A 470 4.54 -0.35 -37.71
N ASN A 471 5.07 -0.06 -36.53
CA ASN A 471 6.27 -0.71 -35.98
C ASN A 471 5.93 -1.95 -35.14
N TYR A 472 4.71 -2.04 -34.62
CA TYR A 472 4.28 -3.12 -33.72
C TYR A 472 3.52 -4.27 -34.42
N ASN A 473 3.66 -4.39 -35.73
CA ASN A 473 3.20 -5.56 -36.50
C ASN A 473 4.19 -6.74 -36.46
N LEU A 474 5.30 -6.65 -35.73
CA LEU A 474 6.27 -7.74 -35.64
C LEU A 474 5.90 -8.79 -34.58
N SER A 475 5.82 -10.01 -35.09
CA SER A 475 5.81 -11.30 -34.46
C SER A 475 6.93 -11.53 -33.45
N ASP A 476 6.65 -12.41 -32.49
CA ASP A 476 7.62 -13.18 -31.67
C ASP A 476 8.28 -12.52 -30.45
N CYS A 477 7.52 -11.77 -29.64
CA CYS A 477 7.81 -11.73 -28.20
C CYS A 477 6.74 -12.53 -27.46
N LEU A 478 7.17 -13.61 -26.81
CA LEU A 478 6.33 -14.47 -25.99
C LEU A 478 5.71 -13.61 -24.88
N PRO A 479 4.37 -13.50 -24.74
CA PRO A 479 3.84 -13.22 -23.42
C PRO A 479 4.36 -14.31 -22.51
N ARG A 480 4.88 -13.93 -21.33
CA ARG A 480 5.23 -14.88 -20.27
C ARG A 480 4.09 -15.88 -20.18
N LYS A 481 4.36 -17.13 -20.55
CA LYS A 481 3.39 -18.21 -20.38
C LYS A 481 3.29 -18.44 -18.88
N SER A 482 2.39 -17.73 -18.19
CA SER A 482 1.85 -18.26 -16.94
C SER A 482 1.05 -19.50 -17.32
N LYS A 483 1.75 -20.64 -17.34
CA LYS A 483 1.15 -21.96 -17.38
C LYS A 483 0.40 -22.12 -16.05
N SER A 484 -0.85 -21.66 -15.99
CA SER A 484 -1.81 -22.27 -15.08
C SER A 484 -2.06 -23.68 -15.62
N LEU A 485 -1.21 -24.61 -15.17
CA LEU A 485 -1.43 -26.03 -15.35
C LEU A 485 -2.66 -26.38 -14.54
N GLN A 486 -3.68 -26.88 -15.25
CA GLN A 486 -4.90 -27.48 -14.72
C GLN A 486 -4.69 -28.06 -13.31
N LEU A 487 -5.29 -27.44 -12.29
CA LEU A 487 -5.23 -27.87 -10.88
C LEU A 487 -5.70 -29.31 -10.64
N THR A 488 -6.26 -30.00 -11.65
CA THR A 488 -6.87 -31.33 -11.52
C THR A 488 -6.41 -32.38 -12.54
N GLU A 489 -5.71 -32.04 -13.63
CA GLU A 489 -5.25 -33.05 -14.60
C GLU A 489 -3.87 -32.74 -15.19
N SER A 490 -2.82 -32.77 -14.35
CA SER A 490 -1.48 -33.30 -14.69
C SER A 490 -0.45 -32.93 -13.62
N PHE A 491 -0.49 -33.62 -12.47
CA PHE A 491 0.68 -33.77 -11.57
C PHE A 491 1.74 -34.69 -12.20
N SER A 492 1.95 -34.62 -13.51
CA SER A 492 3.09 -35.24 -14.18
C SER A 492 4.28 -34.32 -13.99
N LYS A 493 5.39 -34.85 -13.43
CA LYS A 493 6.69 -34.19 -13.30
C LYS A 493 7.00 -33.34 -14.55
N SER A 494 6.74 -32.03 -14.51
CA SER A 494 7.32 -31.12 -15.48
C SER A 494 8.75 -30.89 -15.05
N GLU A 495 9.68 -31.67 -15.61
CA GLU A 495 11.12 -31.49 -15.40
C GLU A 495 11.49 -30.05 -15.76
N GLY A 496 11.69 -29.19 -14.74
CA GLY A 496 12.26 -27.84 -14.91
C GLY A 496 11.64 -26.70 -14.10
N THR A 497 10.39 -26.79 -13.61
CA THR A 497 9.76 -25.68 -12.86
C THR A 497 9.70 -25.95 -11.36
N ARG A 498 10.14 -24.96 -10.57
CA ARG A 498 10.13 -25.04 -9.11
C ARG A 498 8.75 -24.66 -8.58
N LYS A 499 8.13 -25.57 -7.84
CA LYS A 499 6.83 -25.33 -7.18
C LYS A 499 7.03 -24.49 -5.91
N VAL A 500 6.17 -23.49 -5.72
CA VAL A 500 6.21 -22.59 -4.57
C VAL A 500 4.80 -22.40 -4.04
N PHE A 501 4.62 -22.56 -2.73
CA PHE A 501 3.39 -22.18 -2.05
C PHE A 501 3.61 -20.93 -1.23
N VAL A 502 2.79 -19.90 -1.41
CA VAL A 502 2.82 -18.68 -0.58
C VAL A 502 1.69 -18.77 0.42
N LEU A 503 2.00 -19.03 1.69
CA LEU A 503 1.00 -19.20 2.75
C LEU A 503 0.79 -17.88 3.52
N PHE A 504 -0.45 -17.44 3.65
CA PHE A 504 -0.85 -16.23 4.37
C PHE A 504 -2.22 -16.41 5.06
N GLY A 505 -2.65 -15.44 5.87
CA GLY A 505 -3.89 -15.48 6.65
C GLY A 505 -3.64 -15.75 8.13
N GLY A 506 -4.45 -16.61 8.75
CA GLY A 506 -4.35 -16.97 10.17
C GLY A 506 -5.34 -16.23 11.09
N ASP A 507 -5.17 -16.45 12.40
CA ASP A 507 -6.12 -16.01 13.44
C ASP A 507 -5.76 -14.70 14.12
N THR A 508 -4.58 -14.15 13.82
CA THR A 508 -4.03 -13.04 14.59
C THR A 508 -4.68 -11.70 14.19
N SER A 509 -4.44 -10.68 15.00
CA SER A 509 -4.74 -9.29 14.62
C SER A 509 -3.99 -8.85 13.36
N GLU A 510 -2.89 -9.53 13.00
CA GLU A 510 -2.03 -9.22 11.85
C GLU A 510 -2.47 -9.92 10.56
N ARG A 511 -3.56 -10.71 10.57
CA ARG A 511 -4.02 -11.49 9.40
C ARG A 511 -4.26 -10.66 8.14
N GLN A 512 -4.67 -9.39 8.27
CA GLN A 512 -4.84 -8.51 7.10
C GLN A 512 -3.51 -8.08 6.50
N VAL A 513 -2.51 -7.79 7.35
CA VAL A 513 -1.13 -7.55 6.90
C VAL A 513 -0.59 -8.83 6.26
N SER A 514 -0.95 -10.00 6.79
CA SER A 514 -0.54 -11.29 6.22
C SER A 514 -1.08 -11.50 4.81
N LEU A 515 -2.37 -11.20 4.58
CA LEU A 515 -2.98 -11.22 3.24
C LEU A 515 -2.26 -10.27 2.28
N MET A 516 -2.00 -9.02 2.70
CA MET A 516 -1.30 -8.03 1.87
C MET A 516 0.14 -8.47 1.53
N SER A 517 0.88 -8.98 2.52
CA SER A 517 2.22 -9.52 2.35
C SER A 517 2.24 -10.72 1.39
N GLY A 518 1.35 -11.68 1.61
CA GLY A 518 1.22 -12.88 0.78
C GLY A 518 0.86 -12.55 -0.67
N THR A 519 -0.09 -11.63 -0.86
CA THR A 519 -0.50 -11.16 -2.20
C THR A 519 0.66 -10.47 -2.92
N ASN A 520 1.38 -9.57 -2.24
CA ASN A 520 2.52 -8.88 -2.83
C ASN A 520 3.65 -9.85 -3.21
N VAL A 521 4.04 -10.75 -2.31
CA VAL A 521 5.07 -11.78 -2.57
C VAL A 521 4.67 -12.65 -3.76
N TRP A 522 3.43 -13.15 -3.77
CA TRP A 522 2.91 -13.98 -4.86
C TRP A 522 3.00 -13.25 -6.21
N LEU A 523 2.49 -12.02 -6.29
CA LEU A 523 2.55 -11.23 -7.53
C LEU A 523 3.99 -10.97 -8.01
N LYS A 524 4.96 -10.76 -7.11
CA LYS A 524 6.38 -10.59 -7.50
C LYS A 524 7.02 -11.86 -8.02
N LEU A 525 6.73 -12.99 -7.39
CA LEU A 525 7.33 -14.27 -7.79
C LEU A 525 6.75 -14.80 -9.11
N GLN A 526 5.53 -14.39 -9.49
CA GLN A 526 4.95 -14.65 -10.81
C GLN A 526 5.75 -14.04 -11.98
N ALA A 527 6.70 -13.14 -11.70
CA ALA A 527 7.58 -12.58 -12.72
C ALA A 527 8.66 -13.55 -13.20
N PHE A 528 8.76 -14.76 -12.65
CA PHE A 528 9.82 -15.71 -12.99
C PHE A 528 9.24 -16.94 -13.69
N ASP A 529 9.69 -17.20 -14.92
CA ASP A 529 9.17 -18.29 -15.76
C ASP A 529 9.57 -19.70 -15.26
N ASP A 530 10.58 -19.79 -14.39
CA ASP A 530 11.04 -21.04 -13.76
C ASP A 530 10.27 -21.38 -12.47
N LEU A 531 9.37 -20.50 -12.01
CA LEU A 531 8.54 -20.70 -10.82
C LEU A 531 7.09 -21.01 -11.18
N ASP A 532 6.47 -21.89 -10.40
CA ASP A 532 5.02 -22.06 -10.37
C ASP A 532 4.55 -21.76 -8.93
N VAL A 533 3.88 -20.62 -8.77
CA VAL A 533 3.60 -20.02 -7.46
C VAL A 533 2.11 -20.07 -7.16
N THR A 534 1.73 -20.89 -6.18
CA THR A 534 0.33 -21.03 -5.75
C THR A 534 0.09 -20.29 -4.43
N PRO A 535 -0.85 -19.33 -4.40
CA PRO A 535 -1.25 -18.64 -3.17
C PRO A 535 -2.14 -19.54 -2.31
N CYS A 536 -1.87 -19.58 -1.01
CA CYS A 536 -2.55 -20.43 -0.04
C CYS A 536 -3.06 -19.60 1.15
N LEU A 537 -4.37 -19.65 1.42
CA LEU A 537 -4.97 -19.03 2.60
C LEU A 537 -5.05 -20.04 3.74
N LEU A 538 -4.41 -19.73 4.86
CA LEU A 538 -4.67 -20.34 6.15
C LEU A 538 -5.96 -19.76 6.72
N ALA A 539 -7.02 -20.57 6.73
CA ALA A 539 -8.32 -20.16 7.25
C ALA A 539 -8.27 -19.98 8.78
N PRO A 540 -9.07 -19.06 9.34
CA PRO A 540 -9.17 -18.90 10.76
C PRO A 540 -9.76 -20.15 11.44
N SER A 541 -9.42 -20.37 12.72
CA SER A 541 -9.91 -21.49 13.50
C SER A 541 -11.38 -21.28 13.91
N ASN A 542 -12.22 -22.28 13.66
CA ASN A 542 -13.66 -22.24 14.01
C ASN A 542 -13.94 -22.35 15.53
N GLY A 543 -12.97 -22.06 16.40
CA GLY A 543 -13.11 -22.13 17.86
C GLY A 543 -13.39 -23.53 18.46
N GLN A 544 -13.47 -24.58 17.63
CA GLN A 544 -13.90 -25.92 18.06
C GLN A 544 -12.75 -26.91 18.32
N SER A 545 -11.50 -26.59 17.95
CA SER A 545 -10.36 -27.49 18.16
C SER A 545 -9.08 -26.72 18.52
N SER A 546 -8.44 -27.08 19.62
CA SER A 546 -7.13 -26.56 20.06
C SER A 546 -5.94 -27.18 19.32
N ASP A 547 -6.19 -28.05 18.33
CA ASP A 547 -5.15 -28.71 17.54
C ASP A 547 -5.00 -28.02 16.18
N ASP A 548 -3.91 -27.26 16.03
CA ASP A 548 -3.58 -26.50 14.83
C ASP A 548 -3.43 -27.39 13.57
N SER A 549 -3.23 -28.70 13.77
CA SER A 549 -3.04 -29.63 12.68
C SER A 549 -4.31 -29.94 11.85
N PHE A 550 -5.49 -29.53 12.35
CA PHE A 550 -6.77 -29.63 11.63
C PHE A 550 -7.21 -28.32 10.97
N ARG A 551 -6.39 -27.26 11.04
CA ARG A 551 -6.69 -25.99 10.35
C ARG A 551 -6.81 -26.21 8.85
N ALA A 552 -7.76 -25.51 8.23
CA ALA A 552 -7.97 -25.58 6.80
C ALA A 552 -7.01 -24.65 6.05
N VAL A 553 -6.43 -25.16 4.96
CA VAL A 553 -5.62 -24.41 4.01
C VAL A 553 -6.30 -24.45 2.65
N TRP A 554 -6.57 -23.27 2.09
CA TRP A 554 -7.19 -23.12 0.77
C TRP A 554 -6.13 -22.77 -0.26
N LEU A 555 -6.03 -23.55 -1.33
CA LEU A 555 -5.32 -23.11 -2.53
C LEU A 555 -6.24 -22.20 -3.32
N LEU A 556 -5.75 -21.00 -3.63
CA LEU A 556 -6.57 -19.95 -4.20
C LEU A 556 -6.29 -19.79 -5.71
N PRO A 557 -7.33 -19.69 -6.54
CA PRO A 557 -7.18 -19.20 -7.91
C PRO A 557 -6.92 -17.68 -7.88
N TYR A 558 -6.30 -17.18 -8.95
CA TYR A 558 -5.83 -15.79 -9.07
C TYR A 558 -6.89 -14.76 -8.66
N SER A 559 -8.14 -14.95 -9.10
CA SER A 559 -9.23 -13.98 -8.88
C SER A 559 -9.73 -13.87 -7.43
N LEU A 560 -9.45 -14.87 -6.59
CA LEU A 560 -9.92 -14.89 -5.19
C LEU A 560 -8.90 -14.28 -4.23
N VAL A 561 -7.63 -14.18 -4.62
CA VAL A 561 -6.58 -13.54 -3.80
C VAL A 561 -6.77 -12.02 -3.72
N LEU A 562 -7.35 -11.41 -4.75
CA LEU A 562 -7.47 -9.95 -4.90
C LEU A 562 -8.65 -9.39 -4.09
N ARG A 563 -8.54 -9.45 -2.76
CA ARG A 563 -9.51 -8.94 -1.78
C ARG A 563 -8.78 -8.14 -0.71
N HIS A 564 -9.53 -7.30 0.01
CA HIS A 564 -8.95 -6.43 1.02
C HIS A 564 -8.85 -7.10 2.38
N THR A 565 -9.70 -8.10 2.65
CA THR A 565 -9.69 -8.82 3.92
C THR A 565 -9.65 -10.34 3.79
N THR A 566 -9.08 -11.02 4.78
CA THR A 566 -9.05 -12.50 4.86
C THR A 566 -10.44 -13.13 4.86
N GLU A 567 -11.40 -12.44 5.46
CA GLU A 567 -12.79 -12.84 5.56
C GLU A 567 -13.46 -12.79 4.17
N GLU A 568 -13.25 -11.71 3.41
CA GLU A 568 -13.72 -11.63 2.02
C GLU A 568 -13.14 -12.74 1.13
N VAL A 569 -11.86 -13.10 1.31
CA VAL A 569 -11.26 -14.22 0.56
C VAL A 569 -11.96 -15.53 0.92
N LEU A 570 -12.21 -15.78 2.21
CA LEU A 570 -12.86 -17.00 2.68
C LEU A 570 -14.30 -17.10 2.19
N ASP A 571 -15.08 -16.03 2.32
CA ASP A 571 -16.45 -15.96 1.83
C ASP A 571 -16.50 -16.21 0.32
N ALA A 572 -15.60 -15.57 -0.44
CA ALA A 572 -15.52 -15.79 -1.88
C ALA A 572 -15.07 -17.22 -2.25
N CYS A 573 -14.31 -17.91 -1.41
CA CYS A 573 -13.98 -19.32 -1.60
C CYS A 573 -15.20 -20.22 -1.40
N ILE A 574 -15.99 -19.95 -0.35
CA ILE A 574 -17.22 -20.69 -0.04
C ILE A 574 -18.25 -20.49 -1.15
N GLU A 575 -18.44 -19.25 -1.61
CA GLU A 575 -19.33 -18.93 -2.74
C GLU A 575 -18.86 -19.59 -4.04
N ALA A 576 -17.55 -19.63 -4.29
CA ALA A 576 -17.02 -20.19 -5.53
C ALA A 576 -17.24 -21.70 -5.67
N ILE A 577 -17.28 -22.45 -4.56
CA ILE A 577 -17.53 -23.90 -4.58
C ILE A 577 -19.03 -24.25 -4.58
N GLU A 578 -19.92 -23.29 -4.34
CA GLU A 578 -21.36 -23.52 -4.40
C GLU A 578 -21.80 -23.81 -5.84
N PRO A 579 -22.40 -24.98 -6.15
CA PRO A 579 -22.64 -25.41 -7.53
C PRO A 579 -23.49 -24.44 -8.38
N ALA A 580 -24.51 -23.84 -7.77
CA ALA A 580 -25.38 -22.88 -8.45
C ALA A 580 -24.63 -21.59 -8.80
N GLN A 581 -23.86 -21.07 -7.86
CA GLN A 581 -23.09 -19.84 -8.02
C GLN A 581 -21.90 -20.03 -8.98
N ALA A 582 -21.24 -21.20 -8.93
CA ALA A 582 -20.18 -21.57 -9.86
C ALA A 582 -20.69 -21.63 -11.32
N ALA A 583 -21.84 -22.29 -11.54
CA ALA A 583 -22.46 -22.37 -12.86
C ALA A 583 -22.89 -20.99 -13.38
N PHE A 584 -23.49 -20.17 -12.50
CA PHE A 584 -23.88 -18.79 -12.82
C PHE A 584 -22.68 -17.93 -13.22
N THR A 585 -21.61 -17.98 -12.43
CA THR A 585 -20.38 -17.22 -12.67
C THR A 585 -19.70 -17.66 -13.96
N SER A 586 -19.59 -18.98 -14.19
CA SER A 586 -18.98 -19.52 -15.41
C SER A 586 -19.76 -19.13 -16.67
N HIS A 587 -21.10 -19.09 -16.60
CA HIS A 587 -21.94 -18.62 -17.71
C HIS A 587 -21.68 -17.14 -18.06
N LEU A 588 -21.67 -16.25 -17.07
CA LEU A 588 -21.40 -14.82 -17.27
C LEU A 588 -19.96 -14.58 -17.73
N ARG A 589 -18.99 -15.27 -17.13
CA ARG A 589 -17.58 -15.24 -17.55
C ARG A 589 -17.44 -15.59 -19.02
N SER A 590 -18.03 -16.71 -19.45
CA SER A 590 -17.95 -17.17 -20.84
C SER A 590 -18.49 -16.13 -21.83
N GLN A 591 -19.57 -15.42 -21.48
CA GLN A 591 -20.08 -14.33 -22.32
C GLN A 591 -19.05 -13.20 -22.48
N VAL A 592 -18.52 -12.69 -21.37
CA VAL A 592 -17.55 -11.58 -21.40
C VAL A 592 -16.25 -12.00 -22.11
N THR A 593 -15.75 -13.19 -21.81
CA THR A 593 -14.54 -13.74 -22.44
C THR A 593 -14.74 -13.87 -23.96
N ASN A 594 -15.92 -14.29 -24.44
CA ASN A 594 -16.21 -14.34 -25.88
C ASN A 594 -16.24 -12.94 -26.52
N ASP A 595 -16.87 -11.96 -25.86
CA ASP A 595 -16.91 -10.56 -26.33
C ASP A 595 -15.48 -9.99 -26.45
N LEU A 596 -14.64 -10.24 -25.45
CA LEU A 596 -13.22 -9.86 -25.44
C LEU A 596 -12.46 -10.55 -26.59
N MET A 597 -12.61 -11.86 -26.75
CA MET A 597 -11.95 -12.63 -27.81
C MET A 597 -12.34 -12.13 -29.21
N GLU A 598 -13.60 -11.73 -29.42
CA GLU A 598 -14.06 -11.23 -30.71
C GLU A 598 -13.27 -10.00 -31.18
N GLY A 599 -12.98 -9.08 -30.26
CA GLY A 599 -12.15 -7.91 -30.51
C GLY A 599 -10.66 -8.24 -30.53
N LEU A 600 -10.17 -8.92 -29.50
CA LEU A 600 -8.74 -9.07 -29.25
C LEU A 600 -8.03 -10.03 -30.20
N LYS A 601 -8.71 -11.07 -30.69
CA LYS A 601 -8.12 -12.04 -31.65
C LYS A 601 -7.68 -11.40 -32.97
N LYS A 602 -8.18 -10.20 -33.26
CA LYS A 602 -7.80 -9.42 -34.46
C LYS A 602 -6.40 -8.82 -34.33
N HIS A 603 -5.85 -8.77 -33.11
CA HIS A 603 -4.55 -8.18 -32.82
C HIS A 603 -3.47 -9.25 -32.70
N SER A 604 -2.36 -9.08 -33.40
CA SER A 604 -1.24 -10.05 -33.44
C SER A 604 -0.53 -10.22 -32.09
N TRP A 605 -0.54 -9.19 -31.25
CA TRP A 605 0.08 -9.15 -29.91
C TRP A 605 -0.70 -9.96 -28.87
N PHE A 606 -2.02 -10.15 -29.05
CA PHE A 606 -2.84 -10.89 -28.09
C PHE A 606 -2.71 -12.40 -28.34
N LYS A 607 -2.14 -13.14 -27.37
CA LYS A 607 -1.96 -14.60 -27.46
C LYS A 607 -2.98 -15.41 -26.66
N GLY A 608 -3.95 -14.74 -26.04
CA GLY A 608 -4.97 -15.37 -25.20
C GLY A 608 -4.93 -14.89 -23.75
N PHE A 609 -5.84 -15.45 -22.97
CA PHE A 609 -5.92 -15.26 -21.53
C PHE A 609 -4.87 -16.09 -20.81
N ASP A 610 -4.38 -15.56 -19.70
CA ASP A 610 -3.24 -16.07 -18.95
C ASP A 610 -3.62 -16.60 -17.56
N ILE A 611 -4.91 -16.49 -17.20
CA ILE A 611 -5.53 -17.08 -16.01
C ILE A 611 -6.64 -18.07 -16.40
N ALA A 612 -6.57 -19.28 -15.85
CA ALA A 612 -7.58 -20.33 -16.01
C ALA A 612 -8.86 -20.12 -15.18
N ASP A 613 -9.92 -20.86 -15.48
CA ASP A 613 -11.14 -20.95 -14.66
C ASP A 613 -11.01 -22.11 -13.68
N GLU A 614 -10.40 -21.83 -12.54
CA GLU A 614 -10.13 -22.83 -11.51
C GLU A 614 -10.92 -22.53 -10.23
N LEU A 615 -11.47 -23.58 -9.64
CA LEU A 615 -12.13 -23.51 -8.34
C LEU A 615 -11.08 -23.61 -7.23
N PRO A 616 -11.31 -22.96 -6.07
CA PRO A 616 -10.44 -23.12 -4.92
C PRO A 616 -10.53 -24.54 -4.37
N THR A 617 -9.44 -25.04 -3.80
CA THR A 617 -9.38 -26.38 -3.19
C THR A 617 -8.97 -26.29 -1.73
N ILE A 618 -9.66 -27.04 -0.87
CA ILE A 618 -9.44 -27.06 0.58
C ILE A 618 -8.69 -28.32 1.00
N PHE A 619 -7.74 -28.17 1.92
CA PHE A 619 -6.98 -29.24 2.55
C PHE A 619 -6.94 -29.03 4.07
N SER A 620 -6.81 -30.10 4.84
CA SER A 620 -6.28 -29.94 6.21
C SER A 620 -4.79 -29.58 6.16
N MET A 621 -4.27 -28.92 7.20
CA MET A 621 -2.86 -28.53 7.27
C MET A 621 -1.92 -29.73 7.08
N LYS A 622 -2.25 -30.89 7.66
CA LYS A 622 -1.47 -32.13 7.46
C LYS A 622 -1.46 -32.60 6.00
N GLU A 623 -2.61 -32.60 5.34
CA GLU A 623 -2.73 -32.98 3.93
C GLU A 623 -2.01 -31.99 3.01
N TRP A 624 -2.11 -30.69 3.31
CA TRP A 624 -1.42 -29.65 2.56
C TRP A 624 0.10 -29.75 2.66
N ILE A 625 0.66 -29.99 3.85
CA ILE A 625 2.12 -30.21 4.01
C ILE A 625 2.55 -31.48 3.26
N LYS A 626 1.74 -32.54 3.31
CA LYS A 626 2.01 -33.76 2.55
C LYS A 626 2.01 -33.49 1.05
N LEU A 627 1.04 -32.72 0.55
CA LEU A 627 1.00 -32.27 -0.85
C LEU A 627 2.26 -31.48 -1.21
N ALA A 628 2.65 -30.51 -0.38
CA ALA A 628 3.85 -29.70 -0.59
C ALA A 628 5.11 -30.57 -0.72
N LYS A 629 5.24 -31.62 0.11
CA LYS A 629 6.32 -32.60 0.03
C LYS A 629 6.27 -33.42 -1.26
N GLU A 630 5.10 -33.94 -1.63
CA GLU A 630 4.91 -34.81 -2.81
C GLU A 630 5.27 -34.08 -4.12
N ILE A 631 4.94 -32.79 -4.21
CA ILE A 631 5.27 -31.96 -5.39
C ILE A 631 6.61 -31.22 -5.26
N GLN A 632 7.37 -31.47 -4.18
CA GLN A 632 8.65 -30.82 -3.88
C GLN A 632 8.56 -29.28 -3.86
N ALA A 633 7.47 -28.74 -3.33
CA ALA A 633 7.27 -27.31 -3.21
C ALA A 633 8.11 -26.68 -2.10
N THR A 634 8.55 -25.44 -2.31
CA THR A 634 9.03 -24.56 -1.23
C THR A 634 7.88 -23.72 -0.69
N VAL A 635 7.77 -23.63 0.63
CA VAL A 635 6.75 -22.80 1.29
C VAL A 635 7.33 -21.42 1.61
N PHE A 636 6.82 -20.39 0.96
CA PHE A 636 7.03 -19.02 1.38
C PHE A 636 6.05 -18.70 2.53
N ILE A 637 6.57 -18.48 3.73
CA ILE A 637 5.75 -18.12 4.90
C ILE A 637 5.52 -16.60 4.90
N ALA A 638 4.26 -16.20 4.73
CA ALA A 638 3.78 -14.83 4.90
C ALA A 638 2.67 -14.74 5.97
N VAL A 639 2.51 -15.79 6.79
CA VAL A 639 1.64 -15.82 7.98
C VAL A 639 2.31 -15.00 9.09
N HIS A 640 1.66 -13.93 9.54
CA HIS A 640 2.19 -13.04 10.58
C HIS A 640 1.58 -13.34 11.94
N GLY A 641 2.43 -13.35 12.96
CA GLY A 641 2.08 -13.70 14.33
C GLY A 641 1.66 -15.17 14.52
N GLY A 642 1.52 -15.57 15.79
CA GLY A 642 1.09 -16.92 16.17
C GLY A 642 1.91 -18.02 15.51
N ILE A 643 1.23 -19.01 14.91
CA ILE A 643 1.88 -20.19 14.33
C ILE A 643 2.88 -19.87 13.21
N GLY A 644 2.79 -18.70 12.59
CA GLY A 644 3.71 -18.25 11.55
C GLY A 644 5.08 -17.82 12.08
N GLU A 645 5.17 -17.43 13.37
CA GLU A 645 6.37 -16.81 13.95
C GLU A 645 6.84 -17.48 15.25
N ASP A 646 6.02 -18.32 15.89
CA ASP A 646 6.33 -18.98 17.17
C ASP A 646 7.11 -20.30 17.03
N GLY A 647 7.36 -20.76 15.80
CA GLY A 647 8.04 -22.01 15.47
C GLY A 647 7.11 -23.20 15.23
N THR A 648 5.79 -23.05 15.39
CA THR A 648 4.80 -24.14 15.23
C THR A 648 4.71 -24.61 13.78
N LEU A 649 4.45 -23.69 12.84
CA LEU A 649 4.38 -24.03 11.41
C LEU A 649 5.74 -24.54 10.90
N GLN A 650 6.83 -23.91 11.33
CA GLN A 650 8.20 -24.30 11.02
C GLN A 650 8.45 -25.76 11.42
N SER A 651 8.06 -26.15 12.64
CA SER A 651 8.24 -27.50 13.16
C SER A 651 7.48 -28.53 12.32
N MET A 652 6.26 -28.20 11.90
CA MET A 652 5.44 -29.07 11.06
C MET A 652 6.05 -29.27 9.66
N LEU A 653 6.63 -28.22 9.08
CA LEU A 653 7.31 -28.26 7.78
C LEU A 653 8.65 -29.03 7.86
N GLU A 654 9.47 -28.74 8.88
CA GLU A 654 10.73 -29.44 9.13
C GLU A 654 10.52 -30.94 9.35
N ALA A 655 9.49 -31.32 10.12
CA ALA A 655 9.16 -32.72 10.38
C ALA A 655 8.84 -33.52 9.10
N GLN A 656 8.39 -32.85 8.03
CA GLN A 656 8.13 -33.47 6.74
C GLN A 656 9.25 -33.27 5.71
N GLY A 657 10.26 -32.46 6.03
CA GLY A 657 11.36 -32.10 5.13
C GLY A 657 10.94 -31.14 4.02
N VAL A 658 9.92 -30.30 4.27
CA VAL A 658 9.46 -29.29 3.31
C VAL A 658 10.28 -28.00 3.50
N PRO A 659 10.94 -27.46 2.46
CA PRO A 659 11.72 -26.24 2.58
C PRO A 659 10.81 -25.03 2.74
N TYR A 660 11.23 -24.04 3.52
CA TYR A 660 10.45 -22.83 3.75
C TYR A 660 11.31 -21.59 4.01
N THR A 661 10.73 -20.39 3.83
CA THR A 661 11.42 -19.11 4.03
C THR A 661 11.41 -18.65 5.48
N GLY A 662 12.46 -17.92 5.88
CA GLY A 662 12.61 -17.35 7.23
C GLY A 662 13.24 -18.31 8.26
N PRO A 663 13.32 -17.91 9.53
CA PRO A 663 14.11 -18.61 10.55
C PRO A 663 13.62 -20.02 10.93
N GLY A 664 14.51 -20.81 11.54
CA GLY A 664 14.22 -22.15 12.07
C GLY A 664 13.36 -22.15 13.34
N VAL A 665 12.87 -23.32 13.76
CA VAL A 665 11.98 -23.47 14.95
C VAL A 665 12.52 -22.80 16.20
N VAL A 666 13.80 -23.03 16.53
CA VAL A 666 14.41 -22.50 17.76
C VAL A 666 14.49 -20.98 17.71
N ALA A 667 14.93 -20.42 16.59
CA ALA A 667 15.05 -18.98 16.41
C ALA A 667 13.68 -18.29 16.48
N SER A 668 12.68 -18.80 15.75
CA SER A 668 11.28 -18.35 15.80
C SER A 668 10.74 -18.33 17.22
N LYS A 669 10.85 -19.45 17.94
CA LYS A 669 10.38 -19.56 19.33
C LYS A 669 11.08 -18.58 20.28
N THR A 670 12.40 -18.42 20.15
CA THR A 670 13.17 -17.49 20.99
C THR A 670 12.82 -16.04 20.69
N CYS A 671 12.66 -15.67 19.42
CA CYS A 671 12.37 -14.30 18.99
C CYS A 671 10.93 -13.87 19.28
N MET A 672 9.96 -14.79 19.22
CA MET A 672 8.58 -14.51 19.61
C MET A 672 8.47 -14.16 21.11
N ASP A 673 9.34 -14.72 21.95
CA ASP A 673 9.41 -14.40 23.37
C ASP A 673 10.45 -13.31 23.65
N LYS A 674 9.97 -12.08 23.85
CA LYS A 674 10.83 -10.90 24.07
C LYS A 674 11.72 -11.03 25.31
N VAL A 675 11.38 -11.89 26.27
CA VAL A 675 12.22 -12.16 27.45
C VAL A 675 13.33 -13.14 27.08
N ALA A 676 12.98 -14.23 26.40
CA ALA A 676 13.95 -15.21 25.92
C ALA A 676 14.98 -14.58 24.98
N THR A 677 14.54 -13.70 24.08
CA THR A 677 15.43 -12.93 23.18
C THR A 677 16.46 -12.12 23.98
N SER A 678 16.05 -11.38 25.00
CA SER A 678 16.98 -10.58 25.79
C SER A 678 17.95 -11.44 26.61
N LEU A 679 17.49 -12.57 27.16
CA LEU A 679 18.38 -13.52 27.85
C LEU A 679 19.41 -14.13 26.90
N ALA A 680 19.01 -14.43 25.66
CA ALA A 680 19.93 -14.95 24.65
C ALA A 680 21.04 -13.94 24.28
N LEU A 681 20.74 -12.64 24.35
CA LEU A 681 21.65 -11.56 23.94
C LEU A 681 22.44 -10.93 25.10
N SER A 682 22.09 -11.18 26.36
CA SER A 682 22.63 -10.44 27.51
C SER A 682 24.15 -10.52 27.66
N HIS A 683 24.77 -11.58 27.15
CA HIS A 683 26.23 -11.78 27.18
C HIS A 683 26.99 -10.88 26.18
N LEU A 684 26.29 -10.20 25.28
CA LEU A 684 26.86 -9.30 24.27
C LEU A 684 26.93 -7.84 24.74
N ALA A 685 26.56 -7.54 25.99
CA ALA A 685 26.58 -6.19 26.54
C ALA A 685 27.96 -5.52 26.43
N ASP A 686 29.03 -6.27 26.71
CA ASP A 686 30.41 -5.79 26.61
C ASP A 686 30.86 -5.52 25.16
N LEU A 687 30.08 -5.97 24.17
CA LEU A 687 30.30 -5.76 22.74
C LEU A 687 29.40 -4.65 22.16
N GLY A 688 28.68 -3.88 23.00
CA GLY A 688 27.83 -2.78 22.55
C GLY A 688 26.42 -3.18 22.10
N VAL A 689 26.02 -4.43 22.36
CA VAL A 689 24.65 -4.93 22.15
C VAL A 689 23.93 -5.02 23.49
N LEU A 690 23.01 -4.10 23.72
CA LEU A 690 22.31 -3.92 24.98
C LEU A 690 20.88 -4.47 24.90
N THR A 691 20.34 -4.86 26.06
CA THR A 691 18.94 -5.30 26.20
C THR A 691 18.25 -4.48 27.30
N ILE A 692 16.97 -4.15 27.08
CA ILE A 692 16.19 -3.37 28.05
C ILE A 692 15.89 -4.23 29.28
N LYS A 693 16.15 -3.68 30.48
CA LYS A 693 15.77 -4.32 31.75
C LYS A 693 14.26 -4.45 31.81
N LYS A 694 13.76 -5.62 32.18
CA LYS A 694 12.34 -5.93 32.11
C LYS A 694 11.85 -6.75 33.30
N GLU A 695 10.63 -6.46 33.74
CA GLU A 695 9.88 -7.24 34.74
C GLU A 695 8.69 -7.91 34.07
N VAL A 696 8.34 -9.12 34.51
CA VAL A 696 7.29 -9.93 33.88
C VAL A 696 6.23 -10.29 34.91
N TYR A 697 4.99 -9.95 34.60
CA TYR A 697 3.83 -10.26 35.44
C TYR A 697 2.84 -11.13 34.68
N LYS A 698 2.20 -12.06 35.40
CA LYS A 698 1.03 -12.76 34.87
C LYS A 698 -0.19 -11.86 34.95
N LYS A 699 -1.11 -12.00 34.00
CA LYS A 699 -2.41 -11.32 34.02
C LYS A 699 -3.12 -11.48 35.37
N GLN A 700 -3.18 -12.71 35.88
CA GLN A 700 -3.85 -13.01 37.15
C GLN A 700 -3.21 -12.28 38.35
N ASP A 701 -1.89 -12.15 38.37
CA ASP A 701 -1.17 -11.46 39.45
C ASP A 701 -1.49 -9.96 39.45
N LEU A 702 -1.60 -9.36 38.25
CA LEU A 702 -2.00 -7.95 38.09
C LEU A 702 -3.44 -7.68 38.53
N GLN A 703 -4.35 -8.64 38.31
CA GLN A 703 -5.76 -8.54 38.70
C GLN A 703 -5.96 -8.72 40.22
N ASN A 704 -5.08 -9.50 40.85
CA ASN A 704 -5.19 -9.84 42.27
C ASN A 704 -4.50 -8.84 43.21
N MET A 705 -3.63 -7.96 42.69
CA MET A 705 -2.87 -6.98 43.47
C MET A 705 -3.37 -5.55 43.24
N PRO A 706 -3.39 -4.68 44.26
CA PRO A 706 -3.70 -3.27 44.07
C PRO A 706 -2.70 -2.61 43.10
N ALA A 707 -3.20 -1.85 42.11
CA ALA A 707 -2.37 -1.18 41.11
C ALA A 707 -1.26 -0.31 41.73
N LEU A 708 -1.51 0.30 42.89
CA LEU A 708 -0.51 1.10 43.62
C LEU A 708 0.69 0.28 44.09
N GLU A 709 0.45 -0.94 44.57
CA GLU A 709 1.52 -1.85 45.01
C GLU A 709 2.33 -2.35 43.82
N VAL A 710 1.65 -2.74 42.74
CA VAL A 710 2.29 -3.16 41.48
C VAL A 710 3.14 -2.02 40.91
N TRP A 711 2.61 -0.80 40.85
CA TRP A 711 3.34 0.38 40.37
C TRP A 711 4.60 0.66 41.19
N HIS A 712 4.50 0.63 42.52
CA HIS A 712 5.65 0.84 43.40
C HIS A 712 6.72 -0.25 43.22
N ASN A 713 6.31 -1.52 43.11
CA ASN A 713 7.24 -2.64 42.88
C ASN A 713 7.95 -2.50 41.53
N LEU A 714 7.22 -2.18 40.46
CA LEU A 714 7.78 -2.01 39.12
C LEU A 714 8.75 -0.83 39.04
N THR A 715 8.34 0.36 39.52
CA THR A 715 9.18 1.57 39.48
C THR A 715 10.44 1.44 40.35
N SER A 716 10.34 0.76 41.49
CA SER A 716 11.50 0.45 42.34
C SER A 716 12.46 -0.55 41.68
N ALA A 717 11.93 -1.63 41.11
CA ALA A 717 12.72 -2.67 40.45
C ALA A 717 13.42 -2.17 39.19
N LEU A 718 12.70 -1.42 38.35
CA LEU A 718 13.19 -0.89 37.07
C LEU A 718 13.92 0.45 37.21
N GLN A 719 13.85 1.10 38.37
CA GLN A 719 14.49 2.39 38.67
C GLN A 719 14.10 3.49 37.68
N CYS A 720 12.81 3.60 37.37
CA CYS A 720 12.30 4.56 36.39
C CYS A 720 10.94 5.14 36.81
N GLU A 721 10.64 6.35 36.35
CA GLU A 721 9.37 7.04 36.62
C GLU A 721 8.29 6.76 35.56
N THR A 722 8.68 6.29 34.37
CA THR A 722 7.78 5.99 33.26
C THR A 722 8.04 4.57 32.78
N LEU A 723 6.95 3.82 32.60
CA LEU A 723 6.96 2.44 32.15
C LEU A 723 6.37 2.30 30.75
N CYS A 724 6.84 1.30 30.02
CA CYS A 724 6.20 0.75 28.83
C CYS A 724 5.68 -0.64 29.18
N VAL A 725 4.39 -0.89 28.96
CA VAL A 725 3.79 -2.23 29.08
C VAL A 725 3.56 -2.80 27.69
N LYS A 726 3.87 -4.09 27.50
CA LYS A 726 3.61 -4.83 26.26
C LYS A 726 3.40 -6.32 26.51
N PRO A 727 2.66 -7.04 25.65
CA PRO A 727 2.58 -8.49 25.73
C PRO A 727 3.94 -9.16 25.50
N ALA A 728 4.17 -10.31 26.15
CA ALA A 728 5.43 -11.04 26.01
C ALA A 728 5.60 -11.74 24.66
N ARG A 729 4.48 -12.21 24.07
CA ARG A 729 4.45 -13.13 22.92
C ARG A 729 3.45 -12.73 21.82
N ASP A 730 3.03 -11.46 21.77
CA ASP A 730 2.20 -10.94 20.69
C ASP A 730 2.98 -9.94 19.82
N GLY A 731 2.38 -9.56 18.68
CA GLY A 731 2.93 -8.66 17.68
C GLY A 731 3.35 -7.28 18.22
N CYS A 732 4.13 -6.57 17.40
CA CYS A 732 4.95 -5.39 17.74
C CYS A 732 4.21 -4.19 18.35
N SER A 733 2.90 -4.09 18.16
CA SER A 733 2.13 -2.88 18.47
C SER A 733 0.80 -3.15 19.15
N THR A 734 0.40 -4.41 19.30
CA THR A 734 -0.85 -4.77 19.99
C THR A 734 -0.62 -4.79 21.50
N GLY A 735 -1.42 -4.02 22.24
CA GLY A 735 -1.37 -3.91 23.69
C GLY A 735 -0.18 -3.11 24.22
N VAL A 736 0.54 -2.34 23.40
CA VAL A 736 1.68 -1.54 23.87
C VAL A 736 1.21 -0.19 24.41
N ALA A 737 1.56 0.16 25.65
CA ALA A 737 1.17 1.43 26.27
C ALA A 737 2.27 2.07 27.11
N ARG A 738 2.35 3.41 27.07
CA ARG A 738 3.18 4.21 27.99
C ARG A 738 2.39 4.53 29.25
N LEU A 739 2.90 4.14 30.41
CA LEU A 739 2.30 4.38 31.72
C LEU A 739 3.18 5.36 32.51
N ARG A 740 2.59 6.41 33.10
CA ARG A 740 3.30 7.43 33.91
C ARG A 740 2.89 7.47 35.37
N CYS A 741 1.75 6.88 35.69
CA CYS A 741 1.25 6.85 37.05
C CYS A 741 0.43 5.58 37.32
N THR A 742 0.08 5.41 38.59
CA THR A 742 -0.75 4.31 39.07
C THR A 742 -2.11 4.25 38.38
N GLU A 743 -2.70 5.41 38.05
CA GLU A 743 -4.00 5.49 37.38
C GLU A 743 -3.94 4.92 35.96
N ASP A 744 -2.85 5.15 35.22
CA ASP A 744 -2.64 4.58 33.88
C ASP A 744 -2.61 3.05 33.94
N LEU A 745 -1.89 2.51 34.93
CA LEU A 745 -1.81 1.06 35.15
C LEU A 745 -3.20 0.49 35.48
N ALA A 746 -3.99 1.18 36.31
CA ALA A 746 -5.35 0.75 36.65
C ALA A 746 -6.28 0.72 35.41
N VAL A 747 -6.18 1.72 34.53
CA VAL A 747 -6.94 1.76 33.26
C VAL A 747 -6.54 0.57 32.37
N TYR A 748 -5.25 0.30 32.25
CA TYR A 748 -4.76 -0.80 31.43
C TYR A 748 -5.15 -2.18 31.97
N VAL A 749 -5.03 -2.41 33.29
CA VAL A 749 -5.46 -3.66 33.94
C VAL A 749 -6.95 -3.88 33.78
N LYS A 750 -7.76 -2.83 33.95
CA LYS A 750 -9.21 -2.91 33.73
C LYS A 750 -9.55 -3.29 32.28
N ALA A 751 -8.83 -2.74 31.31
CA ALA A 751 -9.03 -3.11 29.90
C ALA A 751 -8.75 -4.61 29.64
N LEU A 752 -7.77 -5.19 30.33
CA LEU A 752 -7.47 -6.63 30.27
C LEU A 752 -8.54 -7.49 30.96
N GLU A 753 -9.12 -7.00 32.05
CA GLU A 753 -10.23 -7.64 32.77
C GLU A 753 -11.50 -7.68 31.91
N ASP A 754 -11.88 -6.52 31.39
CA ASP A 754 -13.07 -6.34 30.56
C ASP A 754 -12.91 -6.95 29.15
N CYS A 755 -11.71 -7.50 28.84
CA CYS A 755 -11.36 -8.07 27.54
C CYS A 755 -11.66 -7.10 26.38
N LEU A 756 -11.41 -5.81 26.61
CA LEU A 756 -11.64 -4.77 25.61
C LEU A 756 -10.79 -5.07 24.38
N LEU A 757 -11.38 -4.87 23.20
CA LEU A 757 -10.62 -4.94 21.94
C LEU A 757 -9.72 -3.70 21.77
N ARG A 758 -10.07 -2.56 22.39
CA ARG A 758 -9.37 -1.28 22.23
C ARG A 758 -9.47 -0.43 23.49
N ILE A 759 -8.39 0.30 23.81
CA ILE A 759 -8.42 1.42 24.75
C ILE A 759 -8.63 2.72 23.95
N PRO A 760 -9.68 3.51 24.25
CA PRO A 760 -9.95 4.78 23.55
C PRO A 760 -8.79 5.77 23.66
N PRO A 761 -8.64 6.70 22.70
CA PRO A 761 -7.56 7.68 22.73
C PRO A 761 -7.68 8.59 23.97
N ASN A 762 -6.55 9.01 24.51
CA ASN A 762 -6.46 9.88 25.68
C ASN A 762 -7.18 9.34 26.95
N SER A 763 -7.25 8.01 27.09
CA SER A 763 -7.72 7.35 28.32
C SER A 763 -6.64 7.27 29.40
N LEU A 764 -5.37 7.43 29.03
CA LEU A 764 -4.21 7.49 29.92
C LEU A 764 -3.77 8.95 30.16
N SER A 765 -2.93 9.17 31.16
CA SER A 765 -2.48 10.48 31.66
C SER A 765 -1.75 11.33 30.61
N LYS A 766 -1.08 10.69 29.64
CA LYS A 766 -0.49 11.35 28.48
C LYS A 766 -1.36 11.13 27.25
N ALA A 767 -1.47 12.15 26.40
CA ALA A 767 -2.16 12.04 25.13
C ALA A 767 -1.63 10.86 24.30
N HIS A 768 -2.54 10.03 23.81
CA HIS A 768 -2.24 8.83 23.03
C HIS A 768 -3.37 8.52 22.05
N GLY A 769 -3.05 7.87 20.93
CA GLY A 769 -4.03 7.36 19.98
C GLY A 769 -4.81 6.16 20.53
N VAL A 770 -5.64 5.53 19.70
CA VAL A 770 -6.29 4.26 20.08
C VAL A 770 -5.22 3.19 20.32
N ILE A 771 -5.35 2.41 21.39
CA ILE A 771 -4.47 1.25 21.65
C ILE A 771 -5.29 -0.01 21.35
N GLU A 772 -4.92 -0.73 20.29
CA GLU A 772 -5.48 -2.05 19.99
C GLU A 772 -5.03 -3.05 21.05
N MET A 773 -5.96 -3.78 21.66
CA MET A 773 -5.67 -4.75 22.70
C MET A 773 -5.70 -6.17 22.12
N PRO A 774 -4.81 -7.06 22.58
CA PRO A 774 -4.78 -8.46 22.14
C PRO A 774 -6.05 -9.21 22.55
N HIS A 775 -6.57 -10.05 21.64
CA HIS A 775 -7.74 -10.88 21.87
C HIS A 775 -7.47 -12.33 21.40
N PRO A 776 -7.47 -13.32 22.32
CA PRO A 776 -7.68 -13.19 23.75
C PRO A 776 -6.55 -12.40 24.45
N PRO A 777 -6.79 -11.84 25.65
CA PRO A 777 -5.75 -11.12 26.39
C PRO A 777 -4.55 -12.02 26.74
N PRO A 778 -3.32 -11.49 26.75
CA PRO A 778 -2.11 -12.26 26.98
C PRO A 778 -2.02 -12.74 28.41
N GLU A 779 -1.43 -13.92 28.60
CA GLU A 779 -1.15 -14.43 29.94
C GLU A 779 0.02 -13.71 30.62
N LEU A 780 1.00 -13.26 29.84
CA LEU A 780 2.25 -12.65 30.32
C LEU A 780 2.45 -11.25 29.73
N LEU A 781 2.67 -10.29 30.62
CA LEU A 781 2.95 -8.89 30.29
C LEU A 781 4.35 -8.52 30.75
N ILE A 782 5.02 -7.74 29.91
CA ILE A 782 6.35 -7.21 30.16
C ILE A 782 6.22 -5.73 30.50
N PHE A 783 6.92 -5.32 31.56
CA PHE A 783 7.11 -3.93 31.94
C PHE A 783 8.59 -3.57 31.78
N GLU A 784 8.85 -2.48 31.06
CA GLU A 784 10.19 -1.98 30.73
C GLU A 784 10.26 -0.46 30.99
N PRO A 785 11.44 0.11 31.31
CA PRO A 785 11.62 1.55 31.29
C PRO A 785 11.27 2.12 29.91
N PHE A 786 10.51 3.20 29.87
CA PHE A 786 10.28 3.92 28.62
C PHE A 786 11.56 4.65 28.20
N ILE A 787 12.12 4.28 27.05
CA ILE A 787 13.32 4.92 26.50
C ILE A 787 12.92 6.18 25.74
N GLU A 788 13.40 7.35 26.18
CA GLU A 788 13.18 8.60 25.47
C GLU A 788 14.16 8.73 24.30
N THR A 789 13.62 8.73 23.09
CA THR A 789 14.37 8.92 21.84
C THR A 789 14.29 10.36 21.36
N ASP A 790 15.28 10.80 20.60
CA ASP A 790 15.21 12.11 19.94
C ASP A 790 14.14 12.12 18.85
N GLU A 791 13.27 13.12 18.91
CA GLU A 791 12.33 13.40 17.83
C GLU A 791 13.07 14.03 16.64
N ILE A 792 12.83 13.47 15.47
CA ILE A 792 13.20 14.06 14.19
C ILE A 792 11.93 14.72 13.65
N VAL A 793 12.03 16.00 13.29
CA VAL A 793 10.90 16.74 12.71
C VAL A 793 11.30 17.17 11.31
N VAL A 794 10.48 16.80 10.33
CA VAL A 794 10.60 17.29 8.95
C VAL A 794 9.69 18.51 8.84
N SER A 795 10.26 19.72 8.76
CA SER A 795 9.46 20.92 8.53
C SER A 795 9.31 21.17 7.04
N SER A 796 8.14 20.85 6.49
CA SER A 796 7.67 21.38 5.21
C SER A 796 7.11 22.78 5.45
N LYS A 797 7.79 23.86 5.02
CA LYS A 797 7.23 25.21 5.17
C LYS A 797 7.26 26.03 3.88
N SER A 798 6.04 26.37 3.44
CA SER A 798 5.58 27.70 3.00
C SER A 798 6.61 28.64 2.37
N THR A 799 6.50 28.77 1.04
CA THR A 799 6.58 29.99 0.22
C THR A 799 7.76 30.97 0.32
N CYS A 800 8.78 30.81 1.18
CA CYS A 800 9.99 31.64 1.13
C CYS A 800 11.25 30.86 1.50
N GLU A 801 12.16 30.76 0.52
CA GLU A 801 13.58 30.32 0.58
C GLU A 801 13.88 28.85 0.94
N ASN A 802 14.16 28.08 -0.13
CA ASN A 802 14.92 26.82 -0.24
C ASN A 802 15.51 26.22 1.05
N ALA A 803 14.79 25.24 1.61
CA ALA A 803 15.25 23.88 1.98
C ALA A 803 14.25 23.27 2.95
N ASN A 804 13.73 22.06 2.66
CA ASN A 804 13.06 21.23 3.67
C ASN A 804 14.06 20.90 4.79
N ARG A 805 14.02 21.66 5.89
CA ARG A 805 15.00 21.52 6.97
C ARG A 805 14.60 20.36 7.88
N LEU A 806 15.32 19.25 7.77
CA LEU A 806 15.30 18.21 8.77
C LEU A 806 15.85 18.78 10.08
N MET A 807 15.02 18.79 11.13
CA MET A 807 15.40 19.26 12.45
C MET A 807 15.58 18.08 13.39
N TRP A 808 16.79 17.94 13.92
CA TRP A 808 17.13 17.00 14.97
C TRP A 808 17.87 17.75 16.07
N LYS A 809 17.35 17.68 17.30
CA LYS A 809 17.91 18.42 18.45
C LYS A 809 19.02 17.66 19.18
N GLY A 810 19.07 16.34 19.03
CA GLY A 810 20.17 15.53 19.58
C GLY A 810 20.26 15.52 21.10
N HIS A 811 19.16 15.55 21.85
CA HIS A 811 19.20 15.65 23.32
C HIS A 811 19.55 14.31 23.99
N SER A 812 18.84 13.24 23.63
CA SER A 812 19.04 11.89 24.16
C SER A 812 20.18 11.16 23.45
N ARG A 813 20.47 11.53 22.19
CA ARG A 813 21.39 10.81 21.28
C ARG A 813 20.93 9.39 20.94
N TRP A 814 19.71 9.01 21.30
CA TRP A 814 19.11 7.72 20.97
C TRP A 814 18.06 7.88 19.88
N LEU A 815 18.12 7.04 18.86
CA LEU A 815 17.17 7.01 17.75
C LEU A 815 16.58 5.62 17.60
N GLU A 816 15.29 5.55 17.32
CA GLU A 816 14.64 4.30 16.91
C GLU A 816 15.03 3.99 15.46
N ILE A 817 15.59 2.80 15.25
CA ILE A 817 16.00 2.28 13.96
C ILE A 817 15.37 0.92 13.69
N THR A 818 15.13 0.66 12.42
CA THR A 818 14.69 -0.64 11.91
C THR A 818 15.71 -1.14 10.91
N VAL A 819 16.12 -2.40 11.01
CA VAL A 819 17.13 -3.00 10.13
C VAL A 819 16.70 -4.40 9.70
N GLY A 820 16.57 -4.59 8.38
CA GLY A 820 16.39 -5.89 7.77
C GLY A 820 17.69 -6.68 7.75
N VAL A 821 17.60 -7.98 7.99
CA VAL A 821 18.74 -8.91 7.85
C VAL A 821 18.37 -10.04 6.89
N ILE A 822 19.33 -10.47 6.08
CA ILE A 822 19.20 -11.52 5.07
C ILE A 822 20.44 -12.40 5.04
N GLY A 823 20.28 -13.71 4.86
CA GLY A 823 21.40 -14.62 4.68
C GLY A 823 21.13 -16.04 5.15
N THR A 824 22.18 -16.85 5.21
CA THR A 824 22.13 -18.20 5.77
C THR A 824 22.55 -18.19 7.23
N ARG A 825 22.17 -19.23 7.98
CA ARG A 825 22.55 -19.38 9.38
C ARG A 825 24.07 -19.22 9.59
N GLY A 826 24.47 -18.28 10.44
CA GLY A 826 25.87 -17.98 10.74
C GLY A 826 26.56 -17.02 9.75
N SER A 827 25.85 -16.58 8.70
CA SER A 827 26.29 -15.56 7.75
C SER A 827 25.14 -14.63 7.39
N MET A 828 24.44 -14.12 8.41
CA MET A 828 23.43 -13.09 8.25
C MET A 828 24.09 -11.74 7.97
N HIS A 829 23.57 -11.02 6.98
CA HIS A 829 24.01 -9.69 6.58
C HIS A 829 22.90 -8.66 6.83
N SER A 830 23.29 -7.47 7.28
CA SER A 830 22.38 -6.35 7.49
C SER A 830 22.16 -5.55 6.22
N LEU A 831 20.91 -5.18 5.95
CA LEU A 831 20.58 -4.15 4.99
C LEU A 831 20.84 -2.77 5.61
N SER A 832 20.78 -1.73 4.78
CA SER A 832 20.94 -0.34 5.19
C SER A 832 19.89 0.04 6.25
N PRO A 833 20.28 0.51 7.45
CA PRO A 833 19.33 0.90 8.49
C PRO A 833 18.34 1.97 8.03
N SER A 834 17.16 1.99 8.65
CA SER A 834 16.13 3.01 8.42
C SER A 834 15.76 3.71 9.72
N VAL A 835 15.57 5.02 9.66
CA VAL A 835 14.99 5.81 10.76
C VAL A 835 13.58 6.23 10.38
N THR A 836 12.60 5.84 11.20
CA THR A 836 11.19 6.20 11.02
C THR A 836 10.92 7.53 11.72
N VAL A 837 10.47 8.53 10.96
CA VAL A 837 10.04 9.83 11.49
C VAL A 837 8.58 9.73 11.93
N LYS A 838 8.33 10.00 13.21
CA LYS A 838 6.98 9.99 13.82
C LYS A 838 6.17 11.17 13.31
N GLU A 839 4.92 10.96 12.88
CA GLU A 839 4.01 12.06 12.49
C GLU A 839 3.32 12.66 13.72
N THR A 840 2.80 11.83 14.64
CA THR A 840 2.20 12.28 15.92
C THR A 840 2.32 11.23 17.03
N GLY A 841 2.58 11.65 18.28
CA GLY A 841 2.56 10.76 19.46
C GLY A 841 3.93 10.17 19.84
N ASP A 842 3.95 9.38 20.93
CA ASP A 842 5.18 8.83 21.52
C ASP A 842 5.62 7.47 20.94
N ILE A 843 4.64 6.65 20.56
CA ILE A 843 4.80 5.25 20.13
C ILE A 843 4.26 5.16 18.70
N LEU A 844 5.02 4.52 17.81
CA LEU A 844 4.60 4.26 16.44
C LEU A 844 3.35 3.37 16.41
N SER A 845 2.30 3.81 15.73
CA SER A 845 1.06 3.03 15.59
C SER A 845 1.25 1.81 14.65
N LEU A 846 0.30 0.87 14.66
CA LEU A 846 0.31 -0.28 13.76
C LEU A 846 0.17 0.18 12.30
N GLU A 847 -0.62 1.23 12.07
CA GLU A 847 -0.74 1.90 10.78
C GLU A 847 0.61 2.48 10.35
N GLU A 848 1.28 3.27 11.20
CA GLU A 848 2.60 3.86 10.93
C GLU A 848 3.71 2.82 10.66
N LYS A 849 3.65 1.64 11.28
CA LYS A 849 4.64 0.57 11.10
C LYS A 849 4.38 -0.35 9.90
N PHE A 850 3.13 -0.53 9.47
CA PHE A 850 2.76 -1.61 8.54
C PHE A 850 1.85 -1.20 7.37
N GLN A 851 1.09 -0.10 7.48
CA GLN A 851 0.26 0.40 6.39
C GLN A 851 1.06 1.37 5.53
N GLY A 852 1.00 1.16 4.21
CA GLY A 852 1.52 2.13 3.26
C GLY A 852 0.77 3.44 3.40
N GLY A 853 1.49 4.55 3.55
CA GLY A 853 0.88 5.88 3.64
C GLY A 853 0.96 6.57 5.00
N THR A 854 1.72 6.05 5.97
CA THR A 854 1.95 6.71 7.28
C THR A 854 3.42 6.63 7.70
N GLY A 855 4.04 7.76 8.05
CA GLY A 855 5.44 7.84 8.52
C GLY A 855 6.49 7.97 7.39
N ILE A 856 7.52 8.80 7.62
CA ILE A 856 8.64 9.01 6.68
C ILE A 856 9.80 8.07 7.05
N ASN A 857 10.24 7.24 6.10
CA ASN A 857 11.36 6.30 6.31
C ASN A 857 12.64 6.85 5.66
N LEU A 858 13.57 7.33 6.48
CA LEU A 858 14.87 7.83 6.05
C LEU A 858 15.84 6.65 5.91
N THR A 859 16.15 6.27 4.67
CA THR A 859 16.95 5.08 4.34
C THR A 859 17.97 5.38 3.24
N PRO A 860 19.29 5.25 3.49
CA PRO A 860 19.89 5.17 4.82
C PRO A 860 19.60 6.44 5.64
N PRO A 861 19.89 6.48 6.95
CA PRO A 861 19.72 7.68 7.74
C PRO A 861 20.66 8.79 7.22
N PRO A 862 20.25 10.08 7.24
CA PRO A 862 21.11 11.16 6.76
C PRO A 862 22.41 11.24 7.54
N THR A 863 23.51 11.53 6.85
CA THR A 863 24.85 11.67 7.47
C THR A 863 24.96 12.79 8.48
N SER A 864 24.02 13.76 8.45
CA SER A 864 23.89 14.82 9.44
C SER A 864 23.38 14.33 10.80
N ILE A 865 22.76 13.14 10.85
CA ILE A 865 22.23 12.52 12.06
C ILE A 865 23.11 11.34 12.47
N VAL A 866 23.37 10.42 11.54
CA VAL A 866 24.15 9.19 11.78
C VAL A 866 25.36 9.19 10.87
N SER A 867 26.57 9.23 11.43
CA SER A 867 27.79 9.17 10.63
C SER A 867 27.97 7.79 9.97
N ASN A 868 28.69 7.73 8.85
CA ASN A 868 28.96 6.44 8.17
C ASN A 868 29.66 5.43 9.09
N GLU A 869 30.57 5.88 9.96
CA GLU A 869 31.25 5.01 10.93
C GLU A 869 30.28 4.40 11.97
N VAL A 870 29.31 5.19 12.43
CA VAL A 870 28.26 4.71 13.35
C VAL A 870 27.30 3.77 12.62
N LEU A 871 26.98 4.07 11.36
CA LEU A 871 26.13 3.22 10.52
C LEU A 871 26.76 1.84 10.30
N ASP A 872 28.06 1.78 10.00
CA ASP A 872 28.79 0.52 9.82
C ASP A 872 28.87 -0.29 11.12
N ARG A 873 29.09 0.37 12.26
CA ARG A 873 29.04 -0.30 13.58
C ARG A 873 27.65 -0.83 13.91
N CYS A 874 26.60 -0.06 13.60
CA CYS A 874 25.22 -0.51 13.74
C CYS A 874 24.98 -1.78 12.92
N LYS A 875 25.38 -1.79 11.65
CA LYS A 875 25.32 -2.98 10.78
C LYS A 875 26.01 -4.20 11.41
N GLN A 876 27.24 -4.03 11.90
CA GLN A 876 27.99 -5.11 12.58
C GLN A 876 27.29 -5.63 13.84
N HIS A 877 26.75 -4.76 14.68
CA HIS A 877 26.00 -5.16 15.87
C HIS A 877 24.72 -5.92 15.51
N ILE A 878 23.98 -5.46 14.51
CA ILE A 878 22.76 -6.12 14.01
C ILE A 878 23.08 -7.51 13.44
N GLU A 879 24.17 -7.65 12.69
CA GLU A 879 24.65 -8.94 12.20
C GLU A 879 25.06 -9.88 13.34
N LEU A 880 25.75 -9.35 14.36
CA LEU A 880 26.11 -10.12 15.56
C LEU A 880 24.86 -10.64 16.28
N ILE A 881 23.84 -9.80 16.45
CA ILE A 881 22.55 -10.17 17.03
C ILE A 881 21.89 -11.29 16.21
N ALA A 882 21.77 -11.09 14.89
CA ALA A 882 21.11 -12.03 14.00
C ALA A 882 21.79 -13.41 14.01
N ASN A 883 23.12 -13.44 13.97
CA ASN A 883 23.89 -14.68 14.02
C ASN A 883 23.82 -15.36 15.39
N THR A 884 23.81 -14.59 16.49
CA THR A 884 23.67 -15.12 17.87
C THR A 884 22.32 -15.78 18.09
N LEU A 885 21.24 -15.17 17.58
CA LEU A 885 19.89 -15.73 17.61
C LEU A 885 19.67 -16.85 16.58
N GLN A 886 20.70 -17.17 15.78
CA GLN A 886 20.66 -18.20 14.75
C GLN A 886 19.55 -17.97 13.72
N LEU A 887 19.31 -16.69 13.39
CA LEU A 887 18.42 -16.31 12.30
C LEU A 887 18.96 -16.83 10.96
N GLU A 888 18.04 -17.07 10.03
CA GLU A 888 18.34 -17.45 8.65
C GLU A 888 17.19 -17.07 7.73
N GLY A 889 17.46 -16.99 6.42
CA GLY A 889 16.54 -16.45 5.44
C GLY A 889 16.47 -14.93 5.56
N PHE A 890 15.50 -14.43 6.31
CA PHE A 890 15.29 -13.01 6.54
C PHE A 890 14.63 -12.74 7.89
N SER A 891 14.84 -11.54 8.43
CA SER A 891 14.16 -11.04 9.62
C SER A 891 14.25 -9.50 9.66
N ARG A 892 13.48 -8.87 10.54
CA ARG A 892 13.58 -7.43 10.84
C ARG A 892 13.93 -7.26 12.30
N ILE A 893 14.95 -6.46 12.59
CA ILE A 893 15.39 -6.14 13.94
C ILE A 893 15.08 -4.67 14.20
N ASP A 894 14.28 -4.43 15.24
CA ASP A 894 13.93 -3.09 15.70
C ASP A 894 14.75 -2.80 16.96
N ALA A 895 15.43 -1.65 16.97
CA ALA A 895 16.38 -1.30 18.02
C ALA A 895 16.49 0.21 18.22
N PHE A 896 17.01 0.63 19.37
CA PHE A 896 17.50 1.99 19.56
C PHE A 896 19.00 2.05 19.27
N LEU A 897 19.42 3.04 18.49
CA LEU A 897 20.82 3.31 18.16
C LEU A 897 21.29 4.55 18.90
N ASN A 898 22.42 4.44 19.60
CA ASN A 898 23.15 5.61 20.07
C ASN A 898 24.00 6.18 18.92
N VAL A 899 23.72 7.42 18.53
CA VAL A 899 24.36 8.05 17.35
C VAL A 899 25.84 8.39 17.55
N ASP A 900 26.35 8.38 18.79
CA ASP A 900 27.75 8.65 19.10
C ASP A 900 28.53 7.35 19.27
N SER A 901 28.05 6.46 20.15
CA SER A 901 28.75 5.23 20.50
C SER A 901 28.50 4.10 19.49
N GLY A 902 27.43 4.15 18.69
CA GLY A 902 27.01 3.05 17.81
C GLY A 902 26.46 1.83 18.56
N GLU A 903 26.26 1.95 19.88
CA GLU A 903 25.63 0.92 20.69
C GLU A 903 24.17 0.74 20.26
N VAL A 904 23.72 -0.52 20.28
CA VAL A 904 22.38 -0.92 19.86
C VAL A 904 21.65 -1.51 21.05
N LEU A 905 20.50 -0.95 21.39
CA LEU A 905 19.61 -1.42 22.44
C LEU A 905 18.39 -2.09 21.81
N ILE A 906 18.27 -3.41 21.96
CA ILE A 906 17.26 -4.21 21.24
C ILE A 906 15.85 -4.00 21.78
N ILE A 907 14.92 -3.74 20.86
CA ILE A 907 13.48 -3.64 21.14
C ILE A 907 12.82 -5.00 20.90
N GLU A 908 12.95 -5.52 19.68
CA GLU A 908 12.37 -6.80 19.26
C GLU A 908 12.98 -7.32 17.94
N VAL A 909 12.75 -8.61 17.67
CA VAL A 909 13.14 -9.29 16.44
C VAL A 909 11.91 -9.92 15.83
N ASN A 910 11.59 -9.55 14.61
CA ASN A 910 10.46 -10.06 13.84
C ASN A 910 10.96 -11.09 12.84
N THR A 911 10.51 -12.33 12.99
CA THR A 911 11.03 -13.47 12.20
C THR A 911 10.32 -13.61 10.87
N VAL A 912 9.07 -13.15 10.78
CA VAL A 912 8.34 -13.01 9.51
C VAL A 912 7.82 -11.57 9.42
N PRO A 913 8.68 -10.58 9.15
CA PRO A 913 8.27 -9.19 9.07
C PRO A 913 7.27 -8.94 7.94
N GLY A 914 6.42 -7.91 8.09
CA GLY A 914 5.49 -7.47 7.05
C GLY A 914 6.16 -7.18 5.70
N MET A 915 5.61 -7.73 4.63
CA MET A 915 6.12 -7.66 3.25
C MET A 915 5.14 -6.93 2.31
N THR A 916 4.43 -5.94 2.86
CA THR A 916 3.53 -5.07 2.08
C THR A 916 4.31 -4.29 1.00
N PRO A 917 3.66 -3.76 -0.06
CA PRO A 917 4.36 -3.09 -1.15
C PRO A 917 5.23 -1.88 -0.77
N SER A 918 5.01 -1.27 0.41
CA SER A 918 5.78 -0.13 0.96
C SER A 918 6.57 -0.51 2.22
N THR A 919 6.83 -1.80 2.45
CA THR A 919 7.59 -2.24 3.61
C THR A 919 8.98 -1.60 3.61
N VAL A 920 9.46 -1.25 4.82
CA VAL A 920 10.80 -0.71 5.02
C VAL A 920 11.88 -1.62 4.44
N LEU A 921 11.69 -2.95 4.43
CA LEU A 921 12.65 -3.90 3.85
C LEU A 921 12.90 -3.64 2.36
N ILE A 922 11.88 -3.24 1.60
CA ILE A 922 12.02 -2.88 0.18
C ILE A 922 12.84 -1.60 0.04
N HIS A 923 12.61 -0.61 0.92
CA HIS A 923 13.39 0.63 0.90
C HIS A 923 14.87 0.37 1.17
N GLN A 924 15.15 -0.51 2.14
CA GLN A 924 16.51 -0.90 2.51
C GLN A 924 17.20 -1.67 1.38
N ALA A 925 16.49 -2.63 0.77
CA ALA A 925 16.98 -3.37 -0.38
C ALA A 925 17.28 -2.47 -1.60
N LEU A 926 16.43 -1.46 -1.84
CA LEU A 926 16.63 -0.48 -2.91
C LEU A 926 17.76 0.53 -2.61
N ALA A 927 18.10 0.73 -1.34
CA ALA A 927 19.22 1.59 -0.93
C ALA A 927 20.59 0.89 -1.04
N GLU A 928 20.63 -0.44 -1.18
CA GLU A 928 21.87 -1.18 -1.41
C GLU A 928 22.51 -0.83 -2.76
N GLN A 929 23.80 -1.18 -2.92
CA GLN A 929 24.56 -0.93 -4.13
C GLN A 929 25.14 -2.25 -4.68
N PRO A 930 24.66 -2.75 -5.84
CA PRO A 930 23.56 -2.21 -6.65
C PRO A 930 22.17 -2.38 -5.98
N PRO A 931 21.16 -1.56 -6.33
CA PRO A 931 19.80 -1.67 -5.79
C PRO A 931 19.15 -3.04 -6.03
N VAL A 932 18.54 -3.61 -5.00
CA VAL A 932 17.83 -4.88 -5.08
C VAL A 932 16.32 -4.63 -5.17
N TYR A 933 15.77 -4.77 -6.37
CA TYR A 933 14.35 -4.58 -6.63
C TYR A 933 13.47 -5.69 -6.04
N PRO A 934 12.18 -5.43 -5.73
CA PRO A 934 11.30 -6.38 -5.02
C PRO A 934 11.22 -7.79 -5.62
N HIS A 935 11.16 -7.92 -6.95
CA HIS A 935 11.13 -9.22 -7.61
C HIS A 935 12.40 -10.03 -7.31
N ARG A 936 13.58 -9.40 -7.37
CA ARG A 936 14.85 -10.05 -6.99
C ARG A 936 14.92 -10.29 -5.49
N PHE A 937 14.49 -9.35 -4.66
CA PHE A 937 14.49 -9.50 -3.20
C PHE A 937 13.75 -10.77 -2.77
N PHE A 938 12.48 -10.93 -3.16
CA PHE A 938 11.70 -12.13 -2.79
C PHE A 938 12.24 -13.41 -3.44
N ARG A 939 12.81 -13.32 -4.65
CA ARG A 939 13.48 -14.46 -5.27
C ARG A 939 14.68 -14.93 -4.44
N THR A 940 15.51 -14.02 -3.96
CA THR A 940 16.64 -14.35 -3.08
C THR A 940 16.19 -15.04 -1.80
N LEU A 941 15.12 -14.55 -1.17
CA LEU A 941 14.55 -15.20 0.03
C LEU A 941 14.09 -16.63 -0.24
N LEU A 942 13.47 -16.84 -1.39
CA LEU A 942 13.04 -18.14 -1.84
C LEU A 942 14.24 -19.06 -2.14
N ASP A 943 15.30 -18.57 -2.77
CA ASP A 943 16.51 -19.34 -3.07
C ASP A 943 17.24 -19.78 -1.79
N LEU A 944 17.37 -18.89 -0.80
CA LEU A 944 17.90 -19.21 0.54
C LEU A 944 17.13 -20.37 1.21
N ALA A 945 15.80 -20.40 1.06
CA ALA A 945 14.98 -21.49 1.61
C ALA A 945 15.25 -22.85 0.95
N SER A 946 15.62 -22.88 -0.34
CA SER A 946 15.99 -24.13 -1.01
C SER A 946 17.32 -24.68 -0.54
N GLU A 947 18.28 -23.81 -0.26
CA GLU A 947 19.62 -24.20 0.16
C GLU A 947 19.64 -24.91 1.53
N ARG A 948 18.64 -24.64 2.39
CA ARG A 948 18.44 -25.28 3.70
C ARG A 948 18.45 -26.81 3.64
N ILE A 949 17.88 -27.42 2.58
CA ILE A 949 17.78 -28.88 2.45
C ILE A 949 19.10 -29.49 1.93
N SER A 950 19.79 -28.80 1.02
CA SER A 950 21.07 -29.25 0.48
C SER A 950 22.14 -29.33 1.57
N GLY A 951 22.14 -28.39 2.52
CA GLY A 951 23.06 -28.40 3.67
C GLY A 951 22.77 -29.50 4.70
N THR A 952 21.49 -29.79 4.96
CA THR A 952 21.10 -30.87 5.90
C THR A 952 21.40 -32.27 5.33
N ALA A 953 21.27 -32.46 4.01
CA ALA A 953 21.72 -33.68 3.33
C ALA A 953 23.25 -33.87 3.37
N ALA A 954 24.02 -32.79 3.21
CA ALA A 954 25.48 -32.83 3.30
C ALA A 954 25.99 -33.15 4.72
N ILE A 955 25.33 -32.61 5.75
CA ILE A 955 25.64 -32.90 7.17
C ILE A 955 25.20 -34.33 7.55
N ALA A 956 24.11 -34.85 6.96
CA ALA A 956 23.70 -36.24 7.17
C ALA A 956 24.66 -37.24 6.50
N LEU A 957 25.22 -36.92 5.32
CA LEU A 957 26.20 -37.77 4.63
C LEU A 957 27.60 -37.72 5.27
N GLN A 958 28.04 -36.56 5.78
CA GLN A 958 29.32 -36.46 6.51
C GLN A 958 29.33 -37.17 7.87
N ASN A 959 28.16 -37.43 8.46
CA ASN A 959 28.06 -38.19 9.72
C ASN A 959 28.02 -39.72 9.52
N VAL A 960 27.94 -40.21 8.27
CA VAL A 960 27.96 -41.65 7.95
C VAL A 960 29.32 -42.08 7.37
N GLU A 961 30.06 -41.18 6.74
CA GLU A 961 31.41 -41.43 6.23
C GLU A 961 32.39 -40.41 6.83
N LEU A 962 33.08 -40.79 7.91
CA LEU A 962 34.48 -40.46 8.23
C LEU A 962 34.76 -40.78 9.71
N GLY A 963 35.00 -42.05 9.99
CA GLY A 963 35.80 -42.44 11.14
C GLY A 963 37.27 -42.16 10.87
N PHE A 964 37.78 -40.98 11.20
CA PHE A 964 39.22 -40.73 11.35
C PHE A 964 39.54 -39.70 12.45
N CYS A 965 40.57 -40.03 13.21
CA CYS A 965 41.10 -39.34 14.38
C CYS A 965 41.56 -37.88 14.09
N PRO A 966 41.39 -36.91 15.01
CA PRO A 966 41.82 -35.54 14.79
C PRO A 966 43.26 -35.31 15.29
N SER A 967 44.11 -34.75 14.44
CA SER A 967 45.35 -34.08 14.85
C SER A 967 45.34 -32.61 14.40
N THR A 968 45.39 -31.74 15.41
CA THR A 968 45.95 -30.37 15.43
C THR A 968 45.31 -29.30 14.53
N CYS A 969 44.28 -28.63 15.06
CA CYS A 969 44.11 -27.17 15.14
C CYS A 969 42.87 -26.86 16.02
N SER A 970 42.97 -25.93 16.98
CA SER A 970 42.10 -25.84 18.17
C SER A 970 40.72 -25.20 17.94
N PRO A 971 39.62 -25.87 18.32
CA PRO A 971 38.30 -25.28 18.55
C PRO A 971 37.94 -25.38 20.04
N ILE A 972 38.31 -24.39 20.86
CA ILE A 972 38.08 -24.44 22.32
C ILE A 972 37.08 -23.39 22.84
N THR A 973 36.67 -22.39 22.06
CA THR A 973 35.70 -21.38 22.53
C THR A 973 34.23 -21.74 22.24
N TRP A 974 33.91 -22.30 21.07
CA TRP A 974 32.51 -22.50 20.65
C TRP A 974 31.75 -23.69 21.28
N ARG A 975 32.46 -24.71 21.82
CA ARG A 975 31.78 -25.87 22.47
C ARG A 975 31.32 -25.60 23.91
N ARG A 976 31.86 -24.57 24.57
CA ARG A 976 31.46 -24.20 25.94
C ARG A 976 30.16 -23.40 25.96
N GLU A 977 29.92 -22.56 24.96
CA GLU A 977 28.74 -21.69 24.88
C GLU A 977 27.46 -22.45 24.52
N ARG A 978 27.54 -23.47 23.64
CA ARG A 978 26.40 -24.32 23.27
C ARG A 978 25.77 -25.03 24.49
N ASN A 979 26.61 -25.54 25.39
CA ASN A 979 26.19 -26.21 26.63
C ASN A 979 25.66 -25.23 27.70
N ILE A 980 26.00 -23.95 27.62
CA ILE A 980 25.51 -22.92 28.55
C ILE A 980 24.13 -22.44 28.10
N ILE A 981 23.92 -22.25 26.80
CA ILE A 981 22.62 -21.81 26.26
C ILE A 981 21.55 -22.89 26.46
N GLU A 982 21.83 -24.15 26.12
CA GLU A 982 20.88 -25.26 26.33
C GLU A 982 20.54 -25.45 27.82
N LYS A 983 21.53 -25.39 28.72
CA LYS A 983 21.30 -25.53 30.17
C LYS A 983 20.59 -24.33 30.80
N THR A 984 20.80 -23.11 30.30
CA THR A 984 20.17 -21.90 30.85
C THR A 984 18.71 -21.80 30.40
N LEU A 985 18.40 -22.23 29.16
CA LEU A 985 17.04 -22.31 28.64
C LEU A 985 16.25 -23.45 29.31
N ASP A 986 16.82 -24.66 29.44
CA ASP A 986 16.18 -25.77 30.17
C ASP A 986 15.93 -25.42 31.66
N GLY A 987 16.85 -24.69 32.28
CA GLY A 987 16.69 -24.16 33.63
C GLY A 987 15.49 -23.21 33.75
N TYR A 988 15.29 -22.30 32.78
CA TYR A 988 14.20 -21.33 32.79
C TYR A 988 12.82 -22.00 32.60
N PHE A 989 12.72 -23.03 31.74
CA PHE A 989 11.49 -23.81 31.58
C PHE A 989 11.20 -24.76 32.77
N SER A 990 12.23 -25.20 33.50
CA SER A 990 12.08 -26.13 34.63
C SER A 990 11.82 -25.45 35.98
N THR A 991 12.23 -24.19 36.21
CA THR A 991 12.28 -23.62 37.58
C THR A 991 11.13 -22.70 37.99
N LYS A 992 10.13 -22.43 37.11
CA LYS A 992 8.92 -21.67 37.50
C LYS A 992 7.61 -22.47 37.52
N VAL A 993 7.66 -23.81 37.35
CA VAL A 993 6.48 -24.69 37.35
C VAL A 993 6.48 -25.71 38.51
N PHE A 994 7.54 -25.84 39.31
CA PHE A 994 7.57 -26.74 40.47
C PHE A 994 7.92 -26.00 41.75
N ASN A 995 6.91 -25.39 42.39
CA ASN A 995 6.95 -25.12 43.83
C ASN A 995 5.55 -25.22 44.44
N GLU A 996 4.84 -26.31 44.13
CA GLU A 996 3.70 -26.79 44.91
C GLU A 996 3.93 -28.26 45.23
N ARG A 997 4.41 -28.52 46.44
CA ARG A 997 4.17 -29.71 47.29
C ARG A 997 5.29 -29.82 48.32
N ARG A 998 5.11 -29.16 49.45
CA ARG A 998 5.32 -29.70 50.80
C ARG A 998 5.03 -28.62 51.83
N TRP A 999 4.37 -29.04 52.90
CA TRP A 999 3.99 -28.32 54.14
C TRP A 999 2.63 -27.63 54.10
N GLY A 1000 1.65 -28.31 54.71
CA GLY A 1000 0.28 -27.85 54.97
C GLY A 1000 -0.75 -28.91 54.64
#